data_AF-A0A5C6ANT3-F1
#
_entry.id   AF-A0A5C6ANT3-F1
#
_cell.length_a   1.000
_cell.length_b   1.000
_cell.length_c   1.000
_cell.angle_alpha   90.00
_cell.angle_beta   90.00
_cell.angle_gamma   90.00
#
_symmetry.space_group_name_H-M   'P 1'
#
loop_
_entity.id
_entity.type
_entity.pdbx_description
1 polymer ?
#
loop_
_entity_poly.entity_id
_entity_poly.type
_entity_poly.pdbx_seq_one_letter_code
_entity_poly.pdbx_strand_id
1 'polypeptide(L)'
;MTDTPQDDRVDEAFAAYLRCCDAGELESREDFLAQFPDIAGELKELMEAADGLGRFASGHSTAQAIMPQPGADTVSAFAGNLEDSGGDPALTLPEASRAKGDPGPTLPFRLGDEYELQEVIGRGGMGVVYKAKQFLLNRIVAVKMIRGGMLADENDVRRFYTEAQAAARLNHHGIVAVHQFGKHDHHHFFSMEYIRGTDLQRRINSEQLSLHDSARYVRDVARAISHAHLNSVLHRDLKPANVLIDDDDQIHVTDFGLAKHLGTDSSVTGSGAAVGTPNYMAPEQAGGHSDRASKQSDIYSLGAILFACVTGRPPIMGDSIVETLLHVVHEKAPPMRSLRADVPIDLETIVAKCLEKSPEKRYGSADDLAEDLDAFMEGRPINARPRSRAMKSWDWLQAVPLIAALTGRRVIRTSVMHRRFQAVMLLMFLVSPLILVMGLRVMKHRQNVMPGQVHIAGGVERGAYSEFSVRLSDRLKSDYAVESFVSDSGGSVDNRTRLISGEVDLAPMQASMVSGDPLCVVAPLFYEAVHVLVRQDSQINSAADLRGHRVAVGPAHSGSLGTAQILLDSLGLSKEEAPQVIMPWPDLLRDDAPDAAIICVGLGSSFVAELMQEHQWKLMTVPSSLSIAREHPTLRTLTITQDDYPNASIPTEGIPTVATTAFLAARRDAPSELVTAALEMIYREPQIFVGLIPRQSAAEWQGLAFHPAARLYFSQTPTTTK
;
A
#
# COMPACT_ATOMS: atom_id res chain seq x y z
N MET A 1 31.00 -62.17 -6.72
CA MET A 1 29.56 -62.13 -6.43
C MET A 1 29.23 -60.68 -6.17
N THR A 2 28.67 -60.02 -7.18
CA THR A 2 28.23 -58.62 -7.14
C THR A 2 26.82 -58.59 -6.59
N ASP A 3 26.61 -57.86 -5.50
CA ASP A 3 25.28 -57.55 -4.96
C ASP A 3 24.56 -56.62 -5.94
N THR A 4 23.64 -57.18 -6.73
CA THR A 4 22.63 -56.40 -7.47
C THR A 4 21.58 -55.92 -6.45
N PRO A 5 21.18 -54.64 -6.45
CA PRO A 5 20.11 -54.13 -5.59
C PRO A 5 18.84 -54.97 -5.68
N GLN A 6 18.12 -55.11 -4.56
CA GLN A 6 16.95 -55.97 -4.46
C GLN A 6 15.81 -55.57 -5.43
N ASP A 7 15.63 -54.27 -5.69
CA ASP A 7 14.64 -53.73 -6.65
C ASP A 7 14.95 -54.13 -8.11
N ASP A 8 16.22 -54.06 -8.53
CA ASP A 8 16.63 -54.44 -9.89
C ASP A 8 16.36 -55.93 -10.18
N ARG A 9 16.47 -56.78 -9.15
CA ARG A 9 16.16 -58.22 -9.25
C ARG A 9 14.66 -58.49 -9.37
N VAL A 10 13.80 -57.66 -8.76
CA VAL A 10 12.34 -57.79 -8.87
C VAL A 10 11.88 -57.44 -10.27
N ASP A 11 12.40 -56.35 -10.83
CA ASP A 11 12.08 -55.90 -12.19
C ASP A 11 12.57 -56.90 -13.25
N GLU A 12 13.77 -57.47 -13.09
CA GLU A 12 14.28 -58.52 -13.99
C GLU A 12 13.44 -59.81 -13.92
N ALA A 13 13.04 -60.23 -12.71
CA ALA A 13 12.21 -61.42 -12.50
C ALA A 13 10.78 -61.23 -13.05
N PHE A 14 10.20 -60.03 -12.90
CA PHE A 14 8.89 -59.70 -13.45
C PHE A 14 8.93 -59.57 -14.98
N ALA A 15 9.99 -59.00 -15.54
CA ALA A 15 10.20 -58.96 -16.98
C ALA A 15 10.37 -60.38 -17.56
N ALA A 16 11.02 -61.30 -16.84
CA ALA A 16 11.10 -62.71 -17.22
C ALA A 16 9.72 -63.39 -17.19
N TYR A 17 8.89 -63.10 -16.19
CA TYR A 17 7.51 -63.58 -16.12
C TYR A 17 6.67 -63.13 -17.33
N LEU A 18 6.71 -61.83 -17.67
CA LEU A 18 5.95 -61.29 -18.81
C LEU A 18 6.40 -61.91 -20.13
N ARG A 19 7.70 -62.15 -20.31
CA ARG A 19 8.22 -62.85 -21.50
C ARG A 19 7.71 -64.30 -21.59
N CYS A 20 7.66 -65.02 -20.47
CA CYS A 20 7.08 -66.37 -20.44
C CYS A 20 5.57 -66.37 -20.74
N CYS A 21 4.84 -65.33 -20.31
CA CYS A 21 3.42 -65.14 -20.62
C CYS A 21 3.19 -64.85 -22.11
N ASP A 22 3.98 -63.96 -22.71
CA ASP A 22 3.88 -63.60 -24.12
C ASP A 22 4.31 -64.74 -25.06
N ALA A 23 5.28 -65.57 -24.62
CA ALA A 23 5.73 -66.76 -25.35
C ALA A 23 4.83 -67.99 -25.13
N GLY A 24 3.94 -67.97 -24.13
CA GLY A 24 3.07 -69.11 -23.77
C GLY A 24 3.80 -70.28 -23.09
N GLU A 25 4.99 -70.04 -22.54
CA GLU A 25 5.89 -71.06 -21.95
C GLU A 25 5.72 -71.21 -20.43
N LEU A 26 4.75 -70.50 -19.83
CA LEU A 26 4.52 -70.54 -18.39
C LEU A 26 3.67 -71.75 -17.98
N GLU A 27 4.33 -72.82 -17.50
CA GLU A 27 3.64 -74.06 -17.07
C GLU A 27 2.86 -73.90 -15.75
N SER A 28 3.41 -73.17 -14.77
CA SER A 28 2.82 -72.98 -13.45
C SER A 28 3.40 -71.74 -12.75
N ARG A 29 2.52 -70.93 -12.16
CA ARG A 29 2.91 -69.69 -11.46
C ARG A 29 3.61 -69.95 -10.13
N GLU A 30 3.19 -71.01 -9.44
CA GLU A 30 3.80 -71.40 -8.16
C GLU A 30 5.23 -71.89 -8.37
N ASP A 31 5.48 -72.61 -9.48
CA ASP A 31 6.82 -73.08 -9.84
C ASP A 31 7.73 -71.95 -10.34
N PHE A 32 7.16 -70.91 -10.96
CA PHE A 32 7.91 -69.69 -11.32
C PHE A 32 8.29 -68.87 -10.08
N LEU A 33 7.36 -68.68 -9.15
CA LEU A 33 7.63 -67.98 -7.88
C LEU A 33 8.63 -68.74 -7.00
N ALA A 34 8.65 -70.07 -7.04
CA ALA A 34 9.61 -70.91 -6.31
C ALA A 34 11.07 -70.71 -6.76
N GLN A 35 11.31 -70.16 -7.96
CA GLN A 35 12.64 -69.81 -8.46
C GLN A 35 13.19 -68.53 -7.81
N PHE A 36 12.33 -67.73 -7.17
CA PHE A 36 12.66 -66.45 -6.56
C PHE A 36 12.08 -66.32 -5.12
N PRO A 37 12.48 -67.20 -4.19
CA PRO A 37 11.85 -67.29 -2.86
C PRO A 37 12.00 -66.00 -2.03
N ASP A 38 13.06 -65.23 -2.26
CA ASP A 38 13.41 -64.03 -1.49
C ASP A 38 12.51 -62.82 -1.83
N ILE A 39 11.90 -62.83 -3.03
CA ILE A 39 11.09 -61.72 -3.58
C ILE A 39 9.69 -62.16 -4.04
N ALA A 40 9.29 -63.40 -3.72
CA ALA A 40 8.05 -64.01 -4.19
C ALA A 40 6.78 -63.24 -3.79
N GLY A 41 6.80 -62.50 -2.67
CA GLY A 41 5.68 -61.69 -2.21
C GLY A 41 5.38 -60.50 -3.13
N GLU A 42 6.38 -59.68 -3.42
CA GLU A 42 6.26 -58.50 -4.30
C GLU A 42 6.02 -58.90 -5.75
N LEU A 43 6.69 -59.96 -6.22
CA LEU A 43 6.51 -60.49 -7.56
C LEU A 43 5.07 -61.00 -7.77
N LYS A 44 4.46 -61.62 -6.74
CA LYS A 44 3.07 -62.07 -6.80
C LYS A 44 2.08 -60.92 -6.93
N GLU A 45 2.27 -59.80 -6.23
CA GLU A 45 1.41 -58.61 -6.35
C GLU A 45 1.46 -58.00 -7.76
N LEU A 46 2.65 -57.93 -8.36
CA LEU A 46 2.82 -57.44 -9.74
C LEU A 46 2.17 -58.37 -10.78
N MET A 47 2.28 -59.69 -10.58
CA MET A 47 1.61 -60.68 -11.44
C MET A 47 0.09 -60.56 -11.37
N GLU A 48 -0.48 -60.36 -10.18
CA GLU A 48 -1.93 -60.16 -9.99
C GLU A 48 -2.42 -58.84 -10.61
N ALA A 49 -1.62 -57.77 -10.55
CA ALA A 49 -1.93 -56.49 -11.20
C ALA A 49 -1.93 -56.60 -12.74
N ALA A 50 -1.01 -57.37 -13.33
CA ALA A 50 -0.95 -57.61 -14.76
C ALA A 50 -2.18 -58.37 -15.29
N ASP A 51 -2.71 -59.33 -14.53
CA ASP A 51 -3.92 -60.06 -14.90
C ASP A 51 -5.18 -59.19 -14.86
N GLY A 52 -5.21 -58.18 -13.99
CA GLY A 52 -6.31 -57.22 -13.90
C GLY A 52 -6.50 -56.41 -15.19
N LEU A 53 -5.41 -56.17 -15.94
CA LEU A 53 -5.42 -55.40 -17.18
C LEU A 53 -5.97 -56.19 -18.38
N GLY A 54 -5.78 -57.50 -18.42
CA GLY A 54 -6.27 -58.35 -19.52
C GLY A 54 -7.79 -58.48 -19.59
N ARG A 55 -8.51 -58.28 -18.48
CA ARG A 55 -9.97 -58.45 -18.41
C ARG A 55 -10.78 -57.24 -18.91
N PHE A 56 -10.15 -56.07 -19.05
CA PHE A 56 -10.83 -54.84 -19.48
C PHE A 56 -10.88 -54.65 -21.01
N ALA A 57 -10.06 -55.40 -21.77
CA ALA A 57 -9.97 -55.24 -23.23
C ALA A 57 -11.15 -55.87 -24.02
N SER A 58 -12.00 -56.67 -23.38
CA SER A 58 -13.00 -57.51 -24.08
C SER A 58 -14.47 -57.13 -23.84
N GLY A 59 -14.80 -55.88 -23.52
CA GLY A 59 -16.20 -55.46 -23.47
C GLY A 59 -16.45 -53.96 -23.47
N HIS A 60 -16.86 -53.37 -24.61
CA HIS A 60 -18.21 -52.83 -24.84
C HIS A 60 -18.37 -52.15 -26.23
N SER A 61 -19.62 -52.21 -26.70
CA SER A 61 -20.18 -52.02 -28.04
C SER A 61 -20.56 -50.57 -28.42
N THR A 62 -20.43 -50.27 -29.72
CA THR A 62 -21.28 -49.46 -30.64
C THR A 62 -21.83 -48.07 -30.24
N ALA A 63 -21.45 -47.03 -31.01
CA ALA A 63 -22.29 -45.88 -31.32
C ALA A 63 -22.01 -45.32 -32.74
N GLN A 64 -23.09 -44.91 -33.42
CA GLN A 64 -23.24 -44.66 -34.86
C GLN A 64 -22.54 -43.39 -35.41
N ALA A 65 -22.09 -43.49 -36.66
CA ALA A 65 -21.49 -42.42 -37.45
C ALA A 65 -22.53 -41.50 -38.13
N ILE A 66 -22.24 -40.19 -38.16
CA ILE A 66 -22.88 -39.20 -39.03
C ILE A 66 -21.78 -38.59 -39.90
N MET A 67 -21.96 -38.65 -41.23
CA MET A 67 -21.06 -38.08 -42.24
C MET A 67 -21.56 -36.71 -42.74
N PRO A 68 -20.65 -35.81 -43.13
CA PRO A 68 -20.96 -34.88 -44.22
C PRO A 68 -19.90 -34.89 -45.35
N GLN A 69 -20.41 -34.55 -46.53
CA GLN A 69 -19.78 -34.54 -47.85
C GLN A 69 -19.33 -33.12 -48.29
N PRO A 70 -18.59 -32.97 -49.41
CA PRO A 70 -17.43 -32.09 -49.51
C PRO A 70 -17.67 -30.76 -50.24
N GLY A 71 -16.85 -29.76 -49.94
CA GLY A 71 -16.72 -28.57 -50.78
C GLY A 71 -15.78 -27.51 -50.20
N ALA A 72 -14.91 -26.99 -51.08
CA ALA A 72 -14.11 -25.77 -50.98
C ALA A 72 -12.75 -25.83 -50.26
N ASP A 73 -11.73 -25.88 -51.11
CA ASP A 73 -10.59 -24.98 -51.21
C ASP A 73 -9.57 -24.90 -50.06
N THR A 74 -8.42 -25.48 -50.38
CA THR A 74 -7.24 -25.73 -49.57
C THR A 74 -6.46 -24.44 -49.30
N VAL A 75 -6.23 -24.11 -48.02
CA VAL A 75 -5.27 -23.08 -47.62
C VAL A 75 -4.35 -23.68 -46.54
N SER A 76 -3.05 -23.70 -46.82
CA SER A 76 -1.99 -24.28 -46.00
C SER A 76 -1.63 -23.35 -44.84
N ALA A 77 -1.71 -23.84 -43.60
CA ALA A 77 -1.42 -23.08 -42.38
C ALA A 77 -0.06 -23.39 -41.76
N PHE A 78 0.79 -24.19 -42.42
CA PHE A 78 2.07 -24.64 -41.85
C PHE A 78 3.32 -24.31 -42.66
N ALA A 79 3.24 -23.31 -43.54
CA ALA A 79 4.44 -22.70 -44.12
C ALA A 79 5.13 -21.79 -43.07
N GLY A 80 6.07 -22.37 -42.33
CA GLY A 80 7.15 -21.62 -41.68
C GLY A 80 8.29 -21.37 -42.68
N ASN A 81 9.06 -20.30 -42.48
CA ASN A 81 10.32 -20.08 -43.18
C ASN A 81 11.21 -21.31 -43.03
N LEU A 82 11.48 -21.98 -44.16
CA LEU A 82 12.21 -23.24 -44.28
C LEU A 82 13.74 -23.09 -44.17
N GLU A 83 14.26 -21.93 -43.78
CA GLU A 83 15.70 -21.63 -43.98
C GLU A 83 16.59 -21.59 -42.72
N ASP A 84 16.08 -21.77 -41.49
CA ASP A 84 16.98 -21.68 -40.31
C ASP A 84 16.71 -22.68 -39.16
N SER A 85 16.41 -23.93 -39.51
CA SER A 85 16.53 -25.07 -38.58
C SER A 85 16.82 -26.34 -39.36
N GLY A 86 18.12 -26.58 -39.63
CA GLY A 86 18.62 -27.64 -40.51
C GLY A 86 18.35 -29.08 -40.01
N GLY A 87 17.12 -29.56 -40.18
CA GLY A 87 16.76 -30.97 -39.96
C GLY A 87 15.93 -31.52 -41.12
N ASP A 88 16.40 -32.62 -41.71
CA ASP A 88 15.79 -33.33 -42.84
C ASP A 88 14.51 -34.08 -42.41
N PRO A 89 13.35 -33.93 -43.10
CA PRO A 89 12.17 -34.77 -42.88
C PRO A 89 12.45 -36.29 -42.97
N ALA A 90 13.55 -36.69 -43.60
CA ALA A 90 14.04 -38.07 -43.61
C ALA A 90 14.27 -38.67 -42.21
N LEU A 91 14.54 -37.86 -41.17
CA LEU A 91 14.87 -38.35 -39.81
C LEU A 91 13.73 -39.04 -39.04
N THR A 92 12.49 -38.99 -39.54
CA THR A 92 11.33 -39.68 -38.92
C THR A 92 10.62 -40.66 -39.86
N LEU A 93 10.94 -40.60 -41.15
CA LEU A 93 10.48 -41.54 -42.17
C LEU A 93 11.56 -42.61 -42.39
N PRO A 94 11.26 -43.79 -42.95
CA PRO A 94 12.24 -44.87 -43.04
C PRO A 94 13.46 -44.51 -43.92
N GLU A 95 14.65 -44.41 -43.30
CA GLU A 95 15.97 -44.33 -43.99
C GLU A 95 16.64 -45.70 -44.18
N ALA A 96 16.21 -46.74 -43.46
CA ALA A 96 16.87 -48.04 -43.48
C ALA A 96 16.52 -48.84 -44.76
N SER A 97 17.55 -49.17 -45.55
CA SER A 97 17.55 -49.98 -46.79
C SER A 97 17.47 -49.24 -48.13
N ARG A 98 18.19 -48.11 -48.31
CA ARG A 98 18.29 -47.44 -49.64
C ARG A 98 19.66 -47.55 -50.30
N ALA A 99 19.64 -47.66 -51.63
CA ALA A 99 20.81 -47.49 -52.47
C ALA A 99 21.27 -46.02 -52.45
N LYS A 100 22.58 -45.79 -52.49
CA LYS A 100 23.20 -44.47 -52.42
C LYS A 100 22.71 -43.59 -53.60
N GLY A 101 21.94 -42.52 -53.32
CA GLY A 101 21.42 -41.57 -54.32
C GLY A 101 19.90 -41.41 -54.39
N ASP A 102 19.12 -42.08 -53.52
CA ASP A 102 17.66 -41.97 -53.46
C ASP A 102 17.23 -40.86 -52.47
N PRO A 103 16.43 -39.85 -52.89
CA PRO A 103 16.13 -38.62 -52.11
C PRO A 103 15.23 -38.80 -50.87
N GLY A 104 15.09 -40.01 -50.34
CA GLY A 104 14.22 -40.29 -49.19
C GLY A 104 12.73 -40.38 -49.58
N PRO A 105 11.85 -40.83 -48.66
CA PRO A 105 10.42 -40.79 -48.89
C PRO A 105 9.95 -39.34 -48.90
N THR A 106 9.27 -38.95 -49.97
CA THR A 106 8.66 -37.63 -50.11
C THR A 106 7.22 -37.68 -49.61
N LEU A 107 6.73 -36.58 -49.05
CA LEU A 107 5.32 -36.46 -48.74
C LEU A 107 4.51 -36.32 -50.05
N PRO A 108 3.34 -36.97 -50.17
CA PRO A 108 2.64 -37.71 -49.13
C PRO A 108 3.19 -39.11 -48.84
N PHE A 109 3.20 -39.52 -47.57
CA PHE A 109 3.69 -40.82 -47.08
C PHE A 109 2.58 -41.63 -46.40
N ARG A 110 2.45 -42.91 -46.71
CA ARG A 110 1.46 -43.79 -46.05
C ARG A 110 2.06 -44.45 -44.81
N LEU A 111 1.43 -44.23 -43.67
CA LEU A 111 1.76 -44.88 -42.39
C LEU A 111 0.73 -45.99 -42.14
N GLY A 112 1.11 -47.22 -42.47
CA GLY A 112 0.18 -48.35 -42.54
C GLY A 112 -0.95 -48.12 -43.56
N ASP A 113 -2.09 -48.77 -43.32
CA ASP A 113 -3.29 -48.63 -44.16
C ASP A 113 -4.24 -47.52 -43.68
N GLU A 114 -3.94 -46.89 -42.54
CA GLU A 114 -4.85 -45.97 -41.85
C GLU A 114 -4.61 -44.49 -42.19
N TYR A 115 -3.36 -44.06 -42.34
CA TYR A 115 -3.00 -42.64 -42.44
C TYR A 115 -2.13 -42.34 -43.68
N GLU A 116 -2.45 -41.25 -44.37
CA GLU A 116 -1.59 -40.62 -45.37
C GLU A 116 -1.10 -39.28 -44.84
N LEU A 117 0.18 -39.21 -44.47
CA LEU A 117 0.88 -38.01 -44.04
C LEU A 117 1.06 -37.09 -45.26
N GLN A 118 0.57 -35.86 -45.20
CA GLN A 118 0.49 -34.94 -46.34
C GLN A 118 1.53 -33.82 -46.27
N GLU A 119 1.65 -33.16 -45.12
CA GLU A 119 2.59 -32.05 -44.91
C GLU A 119 3.12 -32.05 -43.47
N VAL A 120 4.37 -31.60 -43.28
CA VAL A 120 4.92 -31.37 -41.93
C VAL A 120 4.30 -30.10 -41.39
N ILE A 121 3.74 -30.19 -40.18
CA ILE A 121 3.10 -29.08 -39.50
C ILE A 121 3.83 -28.65 -38.23
N GLY A 122 4.62 -29.51 -37.61
CA GLY A 122 5.39 -29.13 -36.43
C GLY A 122 6.68 -29.91 -36.30
N ARG A 123 7.69 -29.29 -35.70
CA ARG A 123 8.95 -29.95 -35.32
C ARG A 123 9.30 -29.55 -33.89
N GLY A 124 9.53 -30.53 -33.03
CA GLY A 124 9.88 -30.32 -31.63
C GLY A 124 10.98 -31.27 -31.15
N GLY A 125 11.38 -31.15 -29.89
CA GLY A 125 12.44 -31.97 -29.31
C GLY A 125 12.14 -33.48 -29.32
N MET A 126 10.87 -33.86 -29.16
CA MET A 126 10.45 -35.26 -29.08
C MET A 126 9.98 -35.85 -30.42
N GLY A 127 9.71 -35.03 -31.44
CA GLY A 127 9.04 -35.55 -32.62
C GLY A 127 8.77 -34.54 -33.74
N VAL A 128 8.18 -35.07 -34.81
CA VAL A 128 7.65 -34.33 -35.95
C VAL A 128 6.14 -34.55 -35.99
N VAL A 129 5.38 -33.47 -36.22
CA VAL A 129 3.93 -33.50 -36.37
C VAL A 129 3.59 -33.32 -37.84
N TYR A 130 2.74 -34.20 -38.37
CA TYR A 130 2.27 -34.21 -39.74
C TYR A 130 0.76 -33.94 -39.79
N LYS A 131 0.29 -33.20 -40.78
CA LYS A 131 -1.11 -33.25 -41.17
C LYS A 131 -1.31 -34.52 -41.98
N ALA A 132 -2.34 -35.29 -41.66
CA ALA A 132 -2.61 -36.55 -42.30
C ALA A 132 -4.09 -36.73 -42.62
N LYS A 133 -4.39 -37.48 -43.68
CA LYS A 133 -5.74 -37.98 -43.96
C LYS A 133 -5.89 -39.37 -43.36
N GLN A 134 -6.87 -39.56 -42.48
CA GLN A 134 -7.26 -40.88 -41.98
C GLN A 134 -8.32 -41.49 -42.91
N PHE A 135 -7.99 -42.60 -43.58
CA PHE A 135 -8.80 -43.11 -44.71
C PHE A 135 -10.17 -43.64 -44.29
N LEU A 136 -10.24 -44.51 -43.29
CA LEU A 136 -11.48 -45.20 -42.91
C LEU A 136 -12.56 -44.23 -42.39
N LEU A 137 -12.13 -43.17 -41.69
CA LEU A 137 -13.01 -42.13 -41.16
C LEU A 137 -13.13 -40.91 -42.08
N ASN A 138 -12.40 -40.90 -43.20
CA ASN A 138 -12.30 -39.80 -44.16
C ASN A 138 -12.19 -38.40 -43.51
N ARG A 139 -11.28 -38.27 -42.54
CA ARG A 139 -11.05 -37.01 -41.80
C ARG A 139 -9.59 -36.59 -41.84
N ILE A 140 -9.35 -35.30 -41.64
CA ILE A 140 -8.00 -34.75 -41.46
C ILE A 140 -7.66 -34.81 -39.96
N VAL A 141 -6.44 -35.23 -39.67
CA VAL A 141 -5.89 -35.37 -38.31
C VAL A 141 -4.45 -34.86 -38.27
N ALA A 142 -3.95 -34.57 -37.08
CA ALA A 142 -2.52 -34.36 -36.84
C ALA A 142 -1.90 -35.67 -36.32
N VAL A 143 -0.75 -36.08 -36.86
CA VAL A 143 -0.02 -37.28 -36.45
C VAL A 143 1.35 -36.88 -35.95
N LYS A 144 1.62 -37.07 -34.65
CA LYS A 144 2.95 -36.85 -34.05
C LYS A 144 3.72 -38.16 -34.10
N MET A 145 4.99 -38.11 -34.50
CA MET A 145 5.90 -39.25 -34.59
C MET A 145 7.20 -38.94 -33.86
N ILE A 146 7.80 -39.94 -33.19
CA ILE A 146 9.04 -39.78 -32.41
C ILE A 146 10.25 -39.54 -33.33
N ARG A 147 11.16 -38.64 -32.91
CA ARG A 147 12.46 -38.44 -33.57
C ARG A 147 13.35 -39.69 -33.46
N GLY A 148 13.98 -40.09 -34.57
CA GLY A 148 14.81 -41.31 -34.64
C GLY A 148 14.06 -42.55 -35.14
N GLY A 149 12.73 -42.49 -35.28
CA GLY A 149 11.92 -43.56 -35.87
C GLY A 149 12.14 -44.90 -35.15
N MET A 150 12.84 -45.82 -35.81
CA MET A 150 13.21 -47.14 -35.30
C MET A 150 14.33 -47.14 -34.25
N LEU A 151 15.10 -46.07 -34.15
CA LEU A 151 16.30 -45.93 -33.31
C LEU A 151 16.05 -45.18 -31.99
N ALA A 152 14.78 -44.89 -31.65
CA ALA A 152 14.43 -44.22 -30.41
C ALA A 152 14.69 -45.13 -29.20
N ASP A 153 15.29 -44.57 -28.13
CA ASP A 153 15.50 -45.28 -26.86
C ASP A 153 14.16 -45.64 -26.20
N GLU A 154 14.13 -46.73 -25.42
CA GLU A 154 12.93 -47.20 -24.72
C GLU A 154 12.34 -46.13 -23.79
N ASN A 155 13.20 -45.28 -23.22
CA ASN A 155 12.78 -44.18 -22.37
C ASN A 155 12.02 -43.09 -23.14
N ASP A 156 12.43 -42.78 -24.38
CA ASP A 156 11.78 -41.77 -25.21
C ASP A 156 10.44 -42.26 -25.74
N VAL A 157 10.35 -43.55 -26.08
CA VAL A 157 9.09 -44.21 -26.44
C VAL A 157 8.11 -44.24 -25.26
N ARG A 158 8.57 -44.62 -24.06
CA ARG A 158 7.75 -44.64 -22.85
C ARG A 158 7.21 -43.24 -22.54
N ARG A 159 8.07 -42.23 -22.60
CA ARG A 159 7.72 -40.81 -22.41
C ARG A 159 6.65 -40.34 -23.41
N PHE A 160 6.83 -40.66 -24.69
CA PHE A 160 5.93 -40.30 -25.76
C PHE A 160 4.51 -40.87 -25.55
N TYR A 161 4.39 -42.14 -25.17
CA TYR A 161 3.09 -42.73 -24.89
C TYR A 161 2.46 -42.22 -23.58
N THR A 162 3.25 -41.93 -22.54
CA THR A 162 2.74 -41.33 -21.31
C THR A 162 2.10 -39.96 -21.55
N GLU A 163 2.71 -39.13 -22.41
CA GLU A 163 2.13 -37.85 -22.86
C GLU A 163 0.79 -38.07 -23.59
N ALA A 164 0.76 -38.96 -24.57
CA ALA A 164 -0.45 -39.27 -25.33
C ALA A 164 -1.59 -39.80 -24.43
N GLN A 165 -1.28 -40.71 -23.51
CA GLN A 165 -2.26 -41.33 -22.61
C GLN A 165 -2.90 -40.31 -21.66
N ALA A 166 -2.13 -39.35 -21.16
CA ALA A 166 -2.70 -38.35 -20.27
C ALA A 166 -3.56 -37.33 -21.00
N ALA A 167 -3.16 -36.90 -22.20
CA ALA A 167 -3.99 -36.05 -23.03
C ALA A 167 -5.28 -36.77 -23.46
N ALA A 168 -5.22 -38.08 -23.74
CA ALA A 168 -6.39 -38.90 -24.09
C ALA A 168 -7.44 -39.02 -22.97
N ARG A 169 -7.06 -38.76 -21.71
CA ARG A 169 -7.98 -38.75 -20.56
C ARG A 169 -8.75 -37.44 -20.41
N LEU A 170 -8.39 -36.39 -21.16
CA LEU A 170 -8.97 -35.07 -21.03
C LEU A 170 -10.04 -34.86 -22.11
N ASN A 171 -11.22 -34.41 -21.69
CA ASN A 171 -12.31 -34.08 -22.60
C ASN A 171 -12.78 -32.65 -22.32
N HIS A 172 -12.20 -31.70 -23.06
CA HIS A 172 -12.47 -30.29 -22.92
C HIS A 172 -12.27 -29.60 -24.27
N HIS A 173 -13.17 -28.70 -24.66
CA HIS A 173 -13.12 -28.03 -25.97
C HIS A 173 -11.82 -27.24 -26.21
N GLY A 174 -11.18 -26.76 -25.14
CA GLY A 174 -9.90 -26.04 -25.19
C GLY A 174 -8.66 -26.93 -25.08
N ILE A 175 -8.78 -28.25 -25.23
CA ILE A 175 -7.67 -29.22 -25.19
C ILE A 175 -7.75 -30.08 -26.45
N VAL A 176 -6.64 -30.20 -27.18
CA VAL A 176 -6.57 -31.02 -28.40
C VAL A 176 -6.83 -32.49 -28.06
N ALA A 177 -7.86 -33.07 -28.67
CA ALA A 177 -8.23 -34.46 -28.41
C ALA A 177 -7.25 -35.44 -29.05
N VAL A 178 -6.70 -36.36 -28.25
CA VAL A 178 -5.92 -37.51 -28.76
C VAL A 178 -6.89 -38.61 -29.18
N HIS A 179 -6.75 -39.09 -30.41
CA HIS A 179 -7.64 -40.10 -30.98
C HIS A 179 -7.11 -41.52 -30.80
N GLN A 180 -5.82 -41.74 -31.07
CA GLN A 180 -5.21 -43.05 -31.05
C GLN A 180 -3.70 -42.91 -30.88
N PHE A 181 -3.07 -43.89 -30.25
CA PHE A 181 -1.62 -44.06 -30.29
C PHE A 181 -1.30 -45.50 -30.71
N GLY A 182 -0.14 -45.71 -31.30
CA GLY A 182 0.22 -47.02 -31.82
C GLY A 182 1.62 -47.07 -32.42
N LYS A 183 1.92 -48.18 -33.05
CA LYS A 183 3.18 -48.43 -33.76
C LYS A 183 2.86 -49.04 -35.12
N HIS A 184 3.34 -48.43 -36.20
CA HIS A 184 3.22 -48.95 -37.56
C HIS A 184 4.60 -48.96 -38.20
N ASP A 185 5.00 -50.07 -38.84
CA ASP A 185 6.31 -50.23 -39.48
C ASP A 185 7.48 -49.76 -38.61
N HIS A 186 7.44 -50.12 -37.32
CA HIS A 186 8.39 -49.71 -36.29
C HIS A 186 8.43 -48.22 -35.93
N HIS A 187 7.52 -47.41 -36.45
CA HIS A 187 7.35 -46.01 -36.10
C HIS A 187 6.28 -45.82 -35.02
N HIS A 188 6.68 -45.26 -33.89
CA HIS A 188 5.78 -44.87 -32.81
C HIS A 188 5.07 -43.57 -33.15
N PHE A 189 3.74 -43.56 -33.07
CA PHE A 189 2.92 -42.40 -33.39
C PHE A 189 1.71 -42.26 -32.45
N PHE A 190 1.16 -41.06 -32.42
CA PHE A 190 -0.23 -40.86 -32.02
C PHE A 190 -0.91 -39.85 -32.93
N SER A 191 -2.20 -40.06 -33.17
CA SER A 191 -3.06 -39.17 -33.92
C SER A 191 -3.92 -38.35 -32.96
N MET A 192 -4.13 -37.08 -33.32
CA MET A 192 -4.88 -36.11 -32.56
C MET A 192 -5.68 -35.21 -33.51
N GLU A 193 -6.59 -34.45 -32.94
CA GLU A 193 -7.37 -33.47 -33.67
C GLU A 193 -6.47 -32.49 -34.43
N TYR A 194 -6.82 -32.21 -35.68
CA TYR A 194 -6.14 -31.20 -36.47
C TYR A 194 -6.83 -29.84 -36.27
N ILE A 195 -6.16 -28.94 -35.57
CA ILE A 195 -6.62 -27.56 -35.39
C ILE A 195 -6.16 -26.73 -36.60
N ARG A 196 -7.13 -26.22 -37.36
CA ARG A 196 -6.88 -25.29 -38.48
C ARG A 196 -6.81 -23.88 -37.92
N GLY A 197 -5.64 -23.23 -38.04
CA GLY A 197 -5.42 -21.86 -37.59
C GLY A 197 -3.94 -21.53 -37.34
N THR A 198 -3.63 -20.81 -36.28
CA THR A 198 -2.28 -20.39 -35.88
C THR A 198 -1.95 -20.83 -34.44
N ASP A 199 -0.75 -20.54 -33.95
CA ASP A 199 -0.43 -20.60 -32.52
C ASP A 199 -0.30 -19.19 -31.90
N LEU A 200 -0.42 -19.12 -30.57
CA LEU A 200 -0.35 -17.88 -29.82
C LEU A 200 1.05 -17.23 -29.90
N GLN A 201 2.14 -18.01 -30.04
CA GLN A 201 3.48 -17.43 -30.22
C GLN A 201 3.56 -16.64 -31.53
N ARG A 202 3.03 -17.19 -32.62
CA ARG A 202 2.97 -16.52 -33.91
C ARG A 202 2.06 -15.29 -33.86
N ARG A 203 0.93 -15.39 -33.16
CA ARG A 203 0.01 -14.26 -32.95
C ARG A 203 0.71 -13.10 -32.25
N ILE A 204 1.41 -13.36 -31.13
CA ILE A 204 2.22 -12.38 -30.38
C ILE A 204 3.32 -11.76 -31.25
N ASN A 205 3.98 -12.55 -32.10
CA ASN A 205 5.04 -12.06 -32.98
C ASN A 205 4.52 -11.24 -34.16
N SER A 206 3.29 -11.52 -34.63
CA SER A 206 2.71 -10.88 -35.81
C SER A 206 2.11 -9.50 -35.53
N GLU A 207 1.46 -9.33 -34.38
CA GLU A 207 0.78 -8.09 -34.03
C GLU A 207 0.73 -7.90 -32.51
N GLN A 208 0.56 -6.65 -32.08
CA GLN A 208 0.35 -6.35 -30.67
C GLN A 208 -1.11 -6.65 -30.29
N LEU A 209 -1.29 -7.64 -29.42
CA LEU A 209 -2.62 -8.03 -28.93
C LEU A 209 -3.27 -6.91 -28.11
N SER A 210 -4.59 -6.80 -28.23
CA SER A 210 -5.37 -5.96 -27.32
C SER A 210 -5.29 -6.53 -25.89
N LEU A 211 -5.45 -5.66 -24.89
CA LEU A 211 -5.44 -6.10 -23.48
C LEU A 211 -6.61 -7.06 -23.19
N HIS A 212 -7.74 -6.85 -23.86
CA HIS A 212 -8.91 -7.71 -23.75
C HIS A 212 -8.64 -9.09 -24.36
N ASP A 213 -8.09 -9.17 -25.57
CA ASP A 213 -7.78 -10.46 -26.20
C ASP A 213 -6.68 -11.21 -25.43
N SER A 214 -5.68 -10.49 -24.93
CA SER A 214 -4.63 -11.05 -24.07
C SER A 214 -5.22 -11.73 -22.83
N ALA A 215 -6.15 -11.05 -22.14
CA ALA A 215 -6.84 -11.60 -20.98
C ALA A 215 -7.76 -12.77 -21.36
N ARG A 216 -8.51 -12.64 -22.48
CA ARG A 216 -9.41 -13.67 -23.01
C ARG A 216 -8.69 -14.98 -23.29
N TYR A 217 -7.63 -14.95 -24.10
CA TYR A 217 -6.88 -16.15 -24.45
C TYR A 217 -6.32 -16.85 -23.21
N VAL A 218 -5.68 -16.11 -22.29
CA VAL A 218 -5.09 -16.73 -21.10
C VAL A 218 -6.14 -17.25 -20.14
N ARG A 219 -7.29 -16.57 -20.01
CA ARG A 219 -8.42 -17.09 -19.23
C ARG A 219 -8.90 -18.44 -19.79
N ASP A 220 -9.08 -18.54 -21.09
CA ASP A 220 -9.59 -19.76 -21.71
C ASP A 220 -8.57 -20.90 -21.60
N VAL A 221 -7.26 -20.60 -21.75
CA VAL A 221 -6.18 -21.56 -21.43
C VAL A 221 -6.22 -21.95 -19.94
N ALA A 222 -6.42 -21.00 -19.03
CA ALA A 222 -6.48 -21.28 -17.59
C ALA A 222 -7.65 -22.21 -17.23
N ARG A 223 -8.81 -22.08 -17.89
CA ARG A 223 -9.94 -23.01 -17.75
C ARG A 223 -9.61 -24.41 -18.28
N ALA A 224 -8.98 -24.51 -19.44
CA ALA A 224 -8.50 -25.79 -19.97
C ALA A 224 -7.49 -26.46 -19.01
N ILE A 225 -6.55 -25.70 -18.47
CA ILE A 225 -5.57 -26.20 -17.50
C ILE A 225 -6.23 -26.58 -16.17
N SER A 226 -7.24 -25.83 -15.72
CA SER A 226 -8.05 -26.19 -14.54
C SER A 226 -8.72 -27.56 -14.73
N HIS A 227 -9.32 -27.80 -15.90
CA HIS A 227 -9.88 -29.10 -16.25
C HIS A 227 -8.83 -30.23 -16.21
N ALA A 228 -7.62 -29.99 -16.74
CA ALA A 228 -6.53 -30.96 -16.64
C ALA A 228 -6.12 -31.24 -15.18
N HIS A 229 -6.01 -30.19 -14.37
CA HIS A 229 -5.64 -30.27 -12.95
C HIS A 229 -6.68 -31.02 -12.10
N LEU A 230 -7.97 -30.96 -12.46
CA LEU A 230 -9.04 -31.74 -11.83
C LEU A 230 -8.94 -33.23 -12.17
N ASN A 231 -8.41 -33.56 -13.35
CA ASN A 231 -8.13 -34.93 -13.78
C ASN A 231 -6.72 -35.40 -13.38
N SER A 232 -6.07 -34.72 -12.43
CA SER A 232 -4.72 -35.03 -11.93
C SER A 232 -3.62 -35.00 -13.01
N VAL A 233 -3.82 -34.24 -14.09
CA VAL A 233 -2.83 -34.04 -15.14
C VAL A 233 -2.23 -32.63 -15.01
N LEU A 234 -0.90 -32.53 -14.96
CA LEU A 234 -0.17 -31.26 -15.04
C LEU A 234 0.39 -31.06 -16.45
N HIS A 235 0.44 -29.81 -16.92
CA HIS A 235 0.96 -29.52 -18.26
C HIS A 235 2.49 -29.48 -18.29
N ARG A 236 3.14 -28.82 -17.33
CA ARG A 236 4.60 -28.78 -17.11
C ARG A 236 5.46 -28.07 -18.17
N ASP A 237 5.01 -27.94 -19.42
CA ASP A 237 5.73 -27.21 -20.50
C ASP A 237 4.87 -26.13 -21.17
N LEU A 238 4.08 -25.40 -20.38
CA LEU A 238 3.13 -24.43 -20.95
C LEU A 238 3.87 -23.20 -21.51
N LYS A 239 3.60 -22.89 -22.78
CA LYS A 239 4.20 -21.77 -23.52
C LYS A 239 3.28 -21.36 -24.68
N PRO A 240 3.43 -20.17 -25.27
CA PRO A 240 2.53 -19.71 -26.33
C PRO A 240 2.51 -20.63 -27.57
N ALA A 241 3.62 -21.30 -27.89
CA ALA A 241 3.68 -22.24 -29.02
C ALA A 241 2.83 -23.53 -28.81
N ASN A 242 2.41 -23.82 -27.57
CA ASN A 242 1.55 -24.96 -27.24
C ASN A 242 0.07 -24.55 -27.09
N VAL A 243 -0.25 -23.29 -27.39
CA VAL A 243 -1.62 -22.76 -27.41
C VAL A 243 -1.98 -22.47 -28.85
N LEU A 244 -2.76 -23.35 -29.47
CA LEU A 244 -3.28 -23.16 -30.83
C LEU A 244 -4.51 -22.26 -30.78
N ILE A 245 -4.76 -21.53 -31.86
CA ILE A 245 -5.91 -20.66 -32.08
C ILE A 245 -6.53 -21.09 -33.40
N ASP A 246 -7.79 -21.52 -33.38
CA ASP A 246 -8.50 -21.96 -34.59
C ASP A 246 -9.06 -20.80 -35.43
N ASP A 247 -9.65 -21.12 -36.57
CA ASP A 247 -10.28 -20.14 -37.47
C ASP A 247 -11.48 -19.40 -36.82
N ASP A 248 -12.06 -19.94 -35.73
CA ASP A 248 -13.15 -19.36 -34.94
C ASP A 248 -12.62 -18.57 -33.71
N ASP A 249 -11.31 -18.30 -33.68
CA ASP A 249 -10.60 -17.56 -32.63
C ASP A 249 -10.66 -18.22 -31.23
N GLN A 250 -10.85 -19.55 -31.18
CA GLN A 250 -10.86 -20.34 -29.96
C GLN A 250 -9.50 -20.96 -29.67
N ILE A 251 -9.13 -21.04 -28.39
CA ILE A 251 -7.86 -21.64 -27.98
C ILE A 251 -7.96 -23.16 -27.87
N HIS A 252 -6.85 -23.83 -28.16
CA HIS A 252 -6.68 -25.27 -27.98
C HIS A 252 -5.29 -25.57 -27.43
N VAL A 253 -5.21 -26.17 -26.24
CA VAL A 253 -3.94 -26.54 -25.59
C VAL A 253 -3.47 -27.90 -26.08
N THR A 254 -2.19 -28.01 -26.45
CA THR A 254 -1.55 -29.24 -26.93
C THR A 254 -0.25 -29.54 -26.17
N ASP A 255 0.33 -30.73 -26.39
CA ASP A 255 1.66 -31.11 -25.93
C ASP A 255 1.84 -31.05 -24.39
N PHE A 256 1.04 -31.85 -23.67
CA PHE A 256 1.14 -32.01 -22.23
C PHE A 256 2.49 -32.66 -21.85
N GLY A 257 3.42 -31.86 -21.33
CA GLY A 257 4.82 -32.17 -21.10
C GLY A 257 5.13 -33.16 -19.96
N LEU A 258 4.31 -34.19 -19.77
CA LEU A 258 4.55 -35.27 -18.79
C LEU A 258 5.87 -35.99 -19.00
N ALA A 259 6.41 -35.91 -20.21
CA ALA A 259 7.63 -36.54 -20.67
C ALA A 259 8.94 -35.90 -20.15
N LYS A 260 8.90 -34.76 -19.43
CA LYS A 260 10.11 -34.01 -19.01
C LYS A 260 10.63 -34.29 -17.60
N HIS A 261 10.12 -35.30 -16.89
CA HIS A 261 10.70 -35.65 -15.58
C HIS A 261 11.91 -36.58 -15.69
N LEU A 262 13.04 -36.06 -15.19
CA LEU A 262 14.13 -36.73 -14.48
C LEU A 262 14.92 -37.77 -15.26
N GLY A 263 15.90 -37.30 -16.04
CA GLY A 263 17.20 -37.95 -16.03
C GLY A 263 17.95 -37.50 -14.77
N THR A 264 17.73 -38.18 -13.65
CA THR A 264 18.76 -38.30 -12.62
C THR A 264 19.86 -39.18 -13.21
N ASP A 265 20.74 -38.56 -14.00
CA ASP A 265 22.14 -38.92 -14.05
C ASP A 265 22.90 -37.90 -14.88
N SER A 266 23.84 -37.24 -14.18
CA SER A 266 25.04 -36.64 -14.74
C SER A 266 24.89 -35.66 -15.91
N SER A 267 25.14 -34.40 -15.55
CA SER A 267 25.85 -33.41 -16.35
C SER A 267 25.02 -32.47 -17.24
N VAL A 268 24.92 -31.22 -16.77
CA VAL A 268 24.69 -30.01 -17.58
C VAL A 268 25.94 -29.72 -18.46
N THR A 269 26.70 -30.74 -18.85
CA THR A 269 27.92 -30.60 -19.65
C THR A 269 27.92 -31.60 -20.79
N GLY A 270 27.78 -31.14 -22.04
CA GLY A 270 28.33 -31.87 -23.18
C GLY A 270 27.53 -31.81 -24.48
N SER A 271 26.21 -31.77 -24.44
CA SER A 271 25.39 -31.77 -25.66
C SER A 271 24.14 -30.94 -25.42
N GLY A 272 24.03 -29.77 -26.05
CA GLY A 272 22.93 -28.81 -25.91
C GLY A 272 21.57 -29.30 -26.44
N ALA A 273 21.23 -30.57 -26.21
CA ALA A 273 19.99 -31.19 -26.63
C ALA A 273 18.95 -31.14 -25.51
N ALA A 274 17.83 -30.47 -25.82
CA ALA A 274 16.51 -30.59 -25.18
C ALA A 274 16.29 -30.01 -23.76
N VAL A 275 16.98 -28.94 -23.37
CA VAL A 275 16.38 -28.01 -22.39
C VAL A 275 15.32 -27.20 -23.16
N GLY A 276 14.05 -27.25 -22.73
CA GLY A 276 12.96 -26.50 -23.36
C GLY A 276 13.20 -24.98 -23.36
N THR A 277 12.28 -24.18 -23.89
CA THR A 277 12.39 -22.72 -23.85
C THR A 277 12.24 -22.23 -22.39
N PRO A 278 13.32 -21.80 -21.72
CA PRO A 278 13.29 -21.51 -20.27
C PRO A 278 12.45 -20.28 -19.92
N ASN A 279 12.10 -19.46 -20.93
CA ASN A 279 11.46 -18.16 -20.79
C ASN A 279 10.07 -18.18 -20.09
N TYR A 280 9.40 -19.34 -20.09
CA TYR A 280 8.07 -19.52 -19.49
C TYR A 280 8.07 -20.46 -18.28
N MET A 281 9.23 -21.04 -17.95
CA MET A 281 9.38 -22.06 -16.91
C MET A 281 9.26 -21.47 -15.50
N ALA A 282 8.64 -22.21 -14.58
CA ALA A 282 8.55 -21.79 -13.19
C ALA A 282 9.91 -21.91 -12.45
N PRO A 283 10.20 -21.07 -11.44
CA PRO A 283 11.45 -21.10 -10.68
C PRO A 283 11.81 -22.47 -10.09
N GLU A 284 10.82 -23.19 -9.56
CA GLU A 284 10.99 -24.53 -9.00
C GLU A 284 11.39 -25.57 -10.06
N GLN A 285 10.96 -25.39 -11.31
CA GLN A 285 11.36 -26.24 -12.44
C GLN A 285 12.75 -25.85 -12.96
N ALA A 286 13.07 -24.55 -12.99
CA ALA A 286 14.36 -24.03 -13.44
C ALA A 286 15.52 -24.41 -12.50
N GLY A 287 15.24 -24.63 -11.22
CA GLY A 287 16.22 -25.04 -10.19
C GLY A 287 16.63 -26.51 -10.23
N GLY A 288 16.31 -27.26 -11.29
CA GLY A 288 16.70 -28.67 -11.46
C GLY A 288 15.88 -29.67 -10.63
N HIS A 289 14.79 -29.20 -9.98
CA HIS A 289 13.88 -30.03 -9.20
C HIS A 289 12.56 -30.21 -9.94
N SER A 290 12.64 -30.72 -11.18
CA SER A 290 11.48 -30.92 -12.04
C SER A 290 10.38 -31.71 -11.33
N ASP A 291 10.76 -32.68 -10.49
CA ASP A 291 9.94 -33.49 -9.56
C ASP A 291 8.96 -32.68 -8.70
N ARG A 292 9.26 -31.40 -8.44
CA ARG A 292 8.45 -30.50 -7.63
C ARG A 292 7.45 -29.66 -8.40
N ALA A 293 7.31 -29.87 -9.72
CA ALA A 293 6.31 -29.19 -10.53
C ALA A 293 4.89 -29.48 -9.99
N SER A 294 4.15 -28.42 -9.71
CA SER A 294 2.79 -28.50 -9.16
C SER A 294 1.81 -27.70 -10.02
N LYS A 295 0.54 -27.65 -9.61
CA LYS A 295 -0.48 -26.79 -10.23
C LYS A 295 -0.02 -25.33 -10.30
N GLN A 296 0.72 -24.88 -9.29
CA GLN A 296 1.27 -23.53 -9.20
C GLN A 296 2.39 -23.26 -10.21
N SER A 297 3.06 -24.30 -10.73
CA SER A 297 4.05 -24.17 -11.81
C SER A 297 3.38 -23.84 -13.15
N ASP A 298 2.25 -24.49 -13.45
CA ASP A 298 1.44 -24.15 -14.64
C ASP A 298 0.86 -22.73 -14.51
N ILE A 299 0.44 -22.31 -13.31
CA ILE A 299 -0.04 -20.94 -13.03
C ILE A 299 1.04 -19.88 -13.28
N TYR A 300 2.29 -20.17 -12.92
CA TYR A 300 3.42 -19.27 -13.24
C TYR A 300 3.58 -19.14 -14.76
N SER A 301 3.52 -20.27 -15.46
CA SER A 301 3.65 -20.32 -16.92
C SER A 301 2.52 -19.55 -17.61
N LEU A 302 1.28 -19.68 -17.13
CA LEU A 302 0.12 -18.87 -17.57
C LEU A 302 0.38 -17.36 -17.38
N GLY A 303 0.93 -16.97 -16.23
CA GLY A 303 1.33 -15.57 -15.97
C GLY A 303 2.41 -15.07 -16.93
N ALA A 304 3.39 -15.92 -17.26
CA ALA A 304 4.45 -15.59 -18.22
C ALA A 304 3.89 -15.47 -19.66
N ILE A 305 2.91 -16.30 -20.03
CA ILE A 305 2.18 -16.19 -21.30
C ILE A 305 1.38 -14.89 -21.34
N LEU A 306 0.65 -14.54 -20.28
CA LEU A 306 -0.11 -13.28 -20.20
C LEU A 306 0.81 -12.07 -20.33
N PHE A 307 1.95 -12.10 -19.63
CA PHE A 307 2.98 -11.07 -19.77
C PHE A 307 3.45 -10.93 -21.23
N ALA A 308 3.68 -12.04 -21.92
CA ALA A 308 4.09 -12.04 -23.32
C ALA A 308 2.99 -11.54 -24.26
N CYS A 309 1.72 -11.92 -24.03
CA CYS A 309 0.58 -11.41 -24.80
C CYS A 309 0.48 -9.88 -24.70
N VAL A 310 0.65 -9.34 -23.50
CA VAL A 310 0.52 -7.90 -23.24
C VAL A 310 1.72 -7.11 -23.77
N THR A 311 2.94 -7.62 -23.59
CA THR A 311 4.18 -6.86 -23.81
C THR A 311 4.96 -7.23 -25.07
N GLY A 312 4.56 -8.31 -25.76
CA GLY A 312 5.25 -8.83 -26.95
C GLY A 312 6.51 -9.66 -26.65
N ARG A 313 6.89 -9.83 -25.38
CA ARG A 313 8.08 -10.59 -24.97
C ARG A 313 7.88 -11.31 -23.64
N PRO A 314 8.56 -12.43 -23.36
CA PRO A 314 8.47 -13.08 -22.06
C PRO A 314 9.05 -12.23 -20.92
N PRO A 315 8.67 -12.51 -19.65
CA PRO A 315 9.03 -11.66 -18.50
C PRO A 315 10.52 -11.66 -18.21
N ILE A 316 11.21 -12.77 -18.44
CA ILE A 316 12.63 -12.96 -18.15
C ILE A 316 13.30 -13.60 -19.36
N MET A 317 14.42 -13.03 -19.78
CA MET A 317 15.28 -13.53 -20.84
C MET A 317 16.74 -13.27 -20.45
N GLY A 318 17.65 -14.14 -20.86
CA GLY A 318 19.10 -13.96 -20.79
C GLY A 318 19.76 -14.26 -22.14
N ASP A 319 21.05 -13.98 -22.25
CA ASP A 319 21.82 -14.19 -23.50
C ASP A 319 22.13 -15.69 -23.72
N SER A 320 21.94 -16.52 -22.69
CA SER A 320 22.04 -17.98 -22.77
C SER A 320 20.92 -18.69 -22.00
N ILE A 321 20.73 -19.99 -22.28
CA ILE A 321 19.77 -20.85 -21.56
C ILE A 321 20.08 -20.88 -20.05
N VAL A 322 21.35 -21.08 -19.69
CA VAL A 322 21.79 -21.15 -18.29
C VAL A 322 21.55 -19.82 -17.58
N GLU A 323 21.87 -18.70 -18.24
CA GLU A 323 21.61 -17.38 -17.70
C GLU A 323 20.11 -17.10 -17.52
N THR A 324 19.29 -17.49 -18.49
CA THR A 324 17.84 -17.35 -18.38
C THR A 324 17.28 -18.15 -17.20
N LEU A 325 17.74 -19.38 -16.99
CA LEU A 325 17.34 -20.20 -15.83
C LEU A 325 17.75 -19.52 -14.50
N LEU A 326 18.97 -18.98 -14.43
CA LEU A 326 19.42 -18.23 -13.25
C LEU A 326 18.56 -16.99 -12.99
N HIS A 327 18.20 -16.24 -14.04
CA HIS A 327 17.31 -15.08 -13.92
C HIS A 327 15.91 -15.51 -13.48
N VAL A 328 15.37 -16.60 -14.04
CA VAL A 328 14.06 -17.13 -13.63
C VAL A 328 14.03 -17.48 -12.14
N VAL A 329 15.12 -18.01 -11.58
CA VAL A 329 15.19 -18.34 -10.15
C VAL A 329 15.34 -17.10 -9.26
N HIS A 330 16.15 -16.12 -9.67
CA HIS A 330 16.58 -15.04 -8.76
C HIS A 330 15.99 -13.66 -9.05
N GLU A 331 15.69 -13.34 -10.30
CA GLU A 331 15.29 -12.00 -10.72
C GLU A 331 13.77 -11.82 -10.73
N LYS A 332 13.30 -10.66 -10.29
CA LYS A 332 11.88 -10.30 -10.37
C LYS A 332 11.56 -9.86 -11.80
N ALA A 333 10.37 -10.25 -12.29
CA ALA A 333 9.88 -9.77 -13.57
C ALA A 333 9.76 -8.23 -13.55
N PRO A 334 10.10 -7.54 -14.66
CA PRO A 334 9.93 -6.10 -14.75
C PRO A 334 8.44 -5.74 -14.70
N PRO A 335 8.07 -4.55 -14.18
CA PRO A 335 6.69 -4.07 -14.25
C PRO A 335 6.21 -3.98 -15.70
N MET A 336 5.02 -4.49 -16.01
CA MET A 336 4.47 -4.45 -17.37
C MET A 336 4.32 -3.01 -17.87
N ARG A 337 3.97 -2.09 -16.97
CA ARG A 337 3.82 -0.65 -17.29
C ARG A 337 5.13 0.03 -17.70
N SER A 338 6.29 -0.60 -17.45
CA SER A 338 7.57 -0.12 -17.97
C SER A 338 7.80 -0.46 -19.45
N LEU A 339 7.06 -1.43 -19.99
CA LEU A 339 7.11 -1.86 -21.39
C LEU A 339 5.90 -1.39 -22.19
N ARG A 340 4.73 -1.31 -21.54
CA ARG A 340 3.47 -0.91 -22.15
C ARG A 340 2.68 -0.03 -21.18
N ALA A 341 2.68 1.29 -21.40
CA ALA A 341 2.21 2.28 -20.43
C ALA A 341 0.69 2.27 -20.18
N ASP A 342 -0.10 1.80 -21.15
CA ASP A 342 -1.57 1.71 -21.11
C ASP A 342 -2.11 0.54 -20.29
N VAL A 343 -1.24 -0.32 -19.73
CA VAL A 343 -1.66 -1.48 -18.92
C VAL A 343 -2.36 -1.03 -17.62
N PRO A 344 -3.61 -1.47 -17.37
CA PRO A 344 -4.32 -1.22 -16.11
C PRO A 344 -3.63 -1.90 -14.92
N ILE A 345 -3.80 -1.28 -13.75
CA ILE A 345 -3.20 -1.77 -12.50
C ILE A 345 -3.69 -3.17 -12.10
N ASP A 346 -4.94 -3.50 -12.44
CA ASP A 346 -5.55 -4.78 -12.10
C ASP A 346 -4.90 -5.92 -12.87
N LEU A 347 -4.72 -5.76 -14.19
CA LEU A 347 -4.01 -6.74 -15.02
C LEU A 347 -2.54 -6.90 -14.60
N GLU A 348 -1.88 -5.80 -14.22
CA GLU A 348 -0.53 -5.86 -13.65
C GLU A 348 -0.47 -6.61 -12.31
N THR A 349 -1.51 -6.45 -11.49
CA THR A 349 -1.62 -7.15 -10.20
C THR A 349 -1.83 -8.66 -10.39
N ILE A 350 -2.68 -9.05 -11.35
CA ILE A 350 -2.91 -10.46 -11.71
C ILE A 350 -1.61 -11.13 -12.15
N VAL A 351 -0.90 -10.53 -13.11
CA VAL A 351 0.37 -11.09 -13.63
C VAL A 351 1.44 -11.14 -12.54
N ALA A 352 1.55 -10.09 -11.72
CA ALA A 352 2.51 -10.08 -10.61
C ALA A 352 2.26 -11.21 -9.60
N LYS A 353 1.00 -11.55 -9.33
CA LYS A 353 0.63 -12.68 -8.45
C LYS A 353 0.99 -14.03 -9.08
N CYS A 354 0.80 -14.22 -10.38
CA CYS A 354 1.25 -15.43 -11.07
C CYS A 354 2.77 -15.60 -11.04
N LEU A 355 3.52 -14.50 -11.24
CA LEU A 355 4.98 -14.49 -11.35
C LEU A 355 5.72 -14.45 -10.00
N GLU A 356 5.02 -14.73 -8.90
CA GLU A 356 5.63 -14.90 -7.58
C GLU A 356 6.66 -16.05 -7.58
N LYS A 357 7.82 -15.84 -6.95
CA LYS A 357 8.86 -16.87 -6.89
C LYS A 357 8.46 -18.05 -6.01
N SER A 358 7.77 -17.74 -4.91
CA SER A 358 7.16 -18.69 -4.00
C SER A 358 5.86 -19.25 -4.58
N PRO A 359 5.72 -20.56 -4.83
CA PRO A 359 4.48 -21.17 -5.31
C PRO A 359 3.27 -20.87 -4.41
N GLU A 360 3.46 -20.85 -3.09
CA GLU A 360 2.44 -20.58 -2.08
C GLU A 360 1.86 -19.15 -2.10
N LYS A 361 2.51 -18.23 -2.82
CA LYS A 361 2.04 -16.84 -2.99
C LYS A 361 1.26 -16.63 -4.30
N ARG A 362 1.23 -17.64 -5.17
CA ARG A 362 0.48 -17.62 -6.43
C ARG A 362 -1.01 -17.92 -6.17
N TYR A 363 -1.80 -18.02 -7.24
CA TYR A 363 -3.17 -18.51 -7.14
C TYR A 363 -3.21 -19.98 -6.66
N GLY A 364 -4.28 -20.35 -5.95
CA GLY A 364 -4.46 -21.72 -5.46
C GLY A 364 -4.78 -22.68 -6.60
N SER A 365 -5.57 -22.22 -7.57
CA SER A 365 -5.97 -22.95 -8.75
C SER A 365 -5.84 -22.10 -10.04
N ALA A 366 -5.85 -22.75 -11.20
CA ALA A 366 -5.94 -22.06 -12.49
C ALA A 366 -7.32 -21.43 -12.70
N ASP A 367 -8.36 -21.94 -12.04
CA ASP A 367 -9.71 -21.38 -12.05
C ASP A 367 -9.75 -20.01 -11.34
N ASP A 368 -9.08 -19.88 -10.19
CA ASP A 368 -8.98 -18.61 -9.47
C ASP A 368 -8.35 -17.50 -10.34
N LEU A 369 -7.40 -17.88 -11.21
CA LEU A 369 -6.79 -16.97 -12.18
C LEU A 369 -7.81 -16.62 -13.29
N ALA A 370 -8.56 -17.59 -13.80
CA ALA A 370 -9.60 -17.34 -14.80
C ALA A 370 -10.69 -16.39 -14.26
N GLU A 371 -11.12 -16.57 -13.01
CA GLU A 371 -12.10 -15.70 -12.34
C GLU A 371 -11.62 -14.25 -12.23
N ASP A 372 -10.35 -14.02 -11.87
CA ASP A 372 -9.78 -12.67 -11.80
C ASP A 372 -9.63 -12.03 -13.19
N LEU A 373 -9.36 -12.84 -14.23
CA LEU A 373 -9.35 -12.35 -15.62
C LEU A 373 -10.76 -12.02 -16.13
N ASP A 374 -11.78 -12.79 -15.77
CA ASP A 374 -13.19 -12.44 -16.04
C ASP A 374 -13.58 -11.15 -15.32
N ALA A 375 -13.24 -11.02 -14.03
CA ALA A 375 -13.50 -9.80 -13.27
C ALA A 375 -12.83 -8.57 -13.94
N PHE A 376 -11.59 -8.71 -14.37
CA PHE A 376 -10.88 -7.66 -15.12
C PHE A 376 -11.59 -7.28 -16.43
N MET A 377 -11.99 -8.26 -17.25
CA MET A 377 -12.66 -8.01 -18.53
C MET A 377 -14.06 -7.39 -18.36
N GLU A 378 -14.75 -7.73 -17.27
CA GLU A 378 -16.08 -7.19 -16.92
C GLU A 378 -16.02 -5.85 -16.16
N GLY A 379 -14.83 -5.37 -15.81
CA GLY A 379 -14.65 -4.16 -15.01
C GLY A 379 -15.09 -4.31 -13.54
N ARG A 380 -15.18 -5.54 -13.04
CA ARG A 380 -15.46 -5.85 -11.64
C ARG A 380 -14.16 -5.83 -10.81
N PRO A 381 -14.24 -5.59 -9.49
CA PRO A 381 -13.08 -5.71 -8.62
C PRO A 381 -12.47 -7.13 -8.66
N ILE A 382 -11.15 -7.20 -8.85
CA ILE A 382 -10.38 -8.46 -8.81
C ILE A 382 -10.15 -8.92 -7.36
N ASN A 383 -10.01 -10.22 -7.13
CA ASN A 383 -9.70 -10.79 -5.82
C ASN A 383 -8.21 -10.64 -5.47
N ALA A 384 -7.32 -10.65 -6.47
CA ALA A 384 -5.90 -10.39 -6.25
C ALA A 384 -5.67 -9.00 -5.64
N ARG A 385 -5.06 -8.98 -4.45
CA ARG A 385 -4.76 -7.73 -3.74
C ARG A 385 -3.39 -7.19 -4.14
N PRO A 386 -3.25 -5.89 -4.44
CA PRO A 386 -1.95 -5.28 -4.62
C PRO A 386 -1.07 -5.48 -3.39
N ARG A 387 0.21 -5.82 -3.59
CA ARG A 387 1.19 -5.91 -2.49
C ARG A 387 1.23 -4.59 -1.72
N SER A 388 0.97 -4.65 -0.41
CA SER A 388 1.00 -3.49 0.50
C SER A 388 2.32 -2.72 0.38
N ARG A 389 2.25 -1.38 0.46
CA ARG A 389 3.45 -0.50 0.47
C ARG A 389 4.45 -0.92 1.56
N ALA A 390 3.98 -1.40 2.70
CA ALA A 390 4.82 -1.92 3.78
C ALA A 390 5.62 -3.16 3.37
N MET A 391 4.98 -4.09 2.64
CA MET A 391 5.64 -5.31 2.15
C MET A 391 6.66 -5.00 1.04
N LYS A 392 6.37 -4.02 0.18
CA LYS A 392 7.32 -3.52 -0.83
C LYS A 392 8.56 -2.90 -0.17
N SER A 393 8.37 -2.11 0.88
CA SER A 393 9.47 -1.55 1.67
C SER A 393 10.28 -2.64 2.39
N TRP A 394 9.63 -3.69 2.88
CA TRP A 394 10.28 -4.83 3.53
C TRP A 394 11.13 -5.66 2.57
N ASP A 395 10.61 -6.02 1.39
CA ASP A 395 11.37 -6.69 0.34
C ASP A 395 12.56 -5.83 -0.13
N TRP A 396 12.39 -4.51 -0.20
CA TRP A 396 13.46 -3.57 -0.53
C TRP A 396 14.56 -3.52 0.55
N LEU A 397 14.17 -3.49 1.83
CA LEU A 397 15.10 -3.61 2.97
C LEU A 397 15.88 -4.93 2.94
N GLN A 398 15.23 -6.04 2.58
CA GLN A 398 15.89 -7.35 2.46
C GLN A 398 16.88 -7.43 1.28
N ALA A 399 16.78 -6.55 0.29
CA ALA A 399 17.73 -6.47 -0.82
C ALA A 399 19.02 -5.70 -0.47
N VAL A 400 19.10 -5.12 0.74
CA VAL A 400 20.32 -4.46 1.24
C VAL A 400 21.34 -5.52 1.68
N PRO A 401 22.58 -5.53 1.15
CA PRO A 401 23.55 -6.60 1.41
C PRO A 401 23.85 -6.89 2.88
N LEU A 402 23.85 -5.86 3.74
CA LEU A 402 24.07 -5.99 5.18
C LEU A 402 22.90 -6.71 5.88
N ILE A 403 21.66 -6.40 5.47
CA ILE A 403 20.43 -7.02 6.01
C ILE A 403 20.26 -8.43 5.44
N ALA A 404 20.58 -8.62 4.16
CA ALA A 404 20.60 -9.93 3.52
C ALA A 404 21.61 -10.88 4.20
N ALA A 405 22.80 -10.37 4.56
CA ALA A 405 23.79 -11.12 5.32
C ALA A 405 23.30 -11.49 6.74
N LEU A 406 22.62 -10.57 7.43
CA LEU A 406 22.02 -10.82 8.75
C LEU A 406 20.81 -11.78 8.69
N THR A 407 20.14 -11.89 7.55
CA THR A 407 18.97 -12.76 7.33
C THR A 407 19.31 -14.06 6.57
N GLY A 408 20.59 -14.35 6.35
CA GLY A 408 21.05 -15.62 5.77
C GLY A 408 20.93 -15.75 4.24
N ARG A 409 20.66 -14.67 3.51
CA ARG A 409 20.60 -14.69 2.03
C ARG A 409 21.93 -14.22 1.42
N ARG A 410 22.55 -15.07 0.59
CA ARG A 410 23.71 -14.70 -0.24
C ARG A 410 23.25 -13.82 -1.41
N VAL A 411 23.64 -12.55 -1.42
CA VAL A 411 23.43 -11.64 -2.57
C VAL A 411 24.61 -11.79 -3.53
N ILE A 412 24.35 -12.28 -4.74
CA ILE A 412 25.35 -12.31 -5.83
C ILE A 412 25.21 -11.02 -6.65
N ARG A 413 26.28 -10.23 -6.62
CA ARG A 413 26.62 -9.02 -7.43
C ARG A 413 25.49 -8.01 -7.71
N THR A 414 25.44 -6.95 -6.89
CA THR A 414 24.82 -5.68 -7.29
C THR A 414 25.79 -4.84 -8.17
N SER A 415 25.25 -4.12 -9.16
CA SER A 415 26.05 -3.24 -10.03
C SER A 415 26.77 -2.14 -9.24
N VAL A 416 27.88 -1.61 -9.77
CA VAL A 416 28.67 -0.55 -9.10
C VAL A 416 27.82 0.69 -8.81
N MET A 417 26.91 1.05 -9.72
CA MET A 417 25.98 2.17 -9.54
C MET A 417 25.00 1.89 -8.40
N HIS A 418 24.49 0.66 -8.28
CA HIS A 418 23.60 0.27 -7.19
C HIS A 418 24.32 0.32 -5.83
N ARG A 419 25.59 -0.10 -5.77
CA ARG A 419 26.41 -0.01 -4.54
C ARG A 419 26.71 1.42 -4.14
N ARG A 420 27.00 2.31 -5.10
CA ARG A 420 27.21 3.74 -4.84
C ARG A 420 25.94 4.40 -4.31
N PHE A 421 24.79 4.12 -4.94
CA PHE A 421 23.50 4.62 -4.50
C PHE A 421 23.15 4.11 -3.08
N GLN A 422 23.36 2.82 -2.80
CA GLN A 422 23.16 2.23 -1.48
C GLN A 422 24.08 2.84 -0.41
N ALA A 423 25.35 3.10 -0.74
CA ALA A 423 26.30 3.74 0.17
C ALA A 423 25.90 5.18 0.52
N VAL A 424 25.41 5.94 -0.47
CA VAL A 424 24.90 7.30 -0.24
C VAL A 424 23.65 7.27 0.65
N MET A 425 22.71 6.35 0.39
CA MET A 425 21.51 6.21 1.22
C MET A 425 21.82 5.79 2.66
N LEU A 426 22.76 4.86 2.87
CA LEU A 426 23.22 4.47 4.21
C LEU A 426 23.91 5.63 4.92
N LEU A 427 24.74 6.42 4.21
CA LEU A 427 25.35 7.62 4.77
C LEU A 427 24.28 8.64 5.18
N MET A 428 23.27 8.88 4.34
CA MET A 428 22.16 9.77 4.67
C MET A 428 21.37 9.29 5.89
N PHE A 429 21.11 7.97 6.00
CA PHE A 429 20.44 7.39 7.16
C PHE A 429 21.28 7.45 8.44
N LEU A 430 22.61 7.35 8.33
CA LEU A 430 23.52 7.46 9.46
C LEU A 430 23.68 8.92 9.93
N VAL A 431 23.53 9.88 9.01
CA VAL A 431 23.61 11.32 9.29
C VAL A 431 22.25 11.92 9.70
N SER A 432 21.12 11.30 9.35
CA SER A 432 19.80 11.83 9.68
C SER A 432 19.52 12.02 11.19
N PRO A 433 19.98 11.15 12.12
CA PRO A 433 19.83 11.40 13.55
C PRO A 433 20.65 12.61 14.00
N LEU A 434 21.82 12.85 13.40
CA LEU A 434 22.66 14.01 13.69
C LEU A 434 21.99 15.30 13.21
N ILE A 435 21.41 15.29 12.01
CA ILE A 435 20.63 16.42 11.47
C ILE A 435 19.41 16.69 12.36
N LEU A 436 18.69 15.65 12.80
CA LEU A 436 17.54 15.80 13.69
C LEU A 436 17.96 16.39 15.03
N VAL A 437 19.02 15.87 15.66
CA VAL A 437 19.56 16.39 16.93
C VAL A 437 20.05 17.82 16.77
N MET A 438 20.69 18.15 15.64
CA MET A 438 21.13 19.50 15.33
C MET A 438 19.94 20.45 15.10
N GLY A 439 18.90 20.00 14.39
CA GLY A 439 17.65 20.74 14.23
C GLY A 439 16.95 21.00 15.56
N LEU A 440 16.82 19.97 16.40
CA LEU A 440 16.27 20.10 17.77
C LEU A 440 17.11 21.04 18.64
N ARG A 441 18.45 21.01 18.52
CA ARG A 441 19.34 21.97 19.20
C ARG A 441 19.15 23.39 18.69
N VAL A 442 19.03 23.60 17.39
CA VAL A 442 18.79 24.92 16.78
C VAL A 442 17.42 25.46 17.22
N MET A 443 16.38 24.62 17.23
CA MET A 443 15.06 25.01 17.73
C MET A 443 15.10 25.39 19.21
N LYS A 444 15.76 24.57 20.05
CA LYS A 444 15.94 24.86 21.47
C LYS A 444 16.78 26.12 21.70
N HIS A 445 17.79 26.36 20.85
CA HIS A 445 18.58 27.58 20.91
C HIS A 445 17.75 28.81 20.54
N ARG A 446 16.93 28.73 19.48
CA ARG A 446 15.99 29.81 19.12
C ARG A 446 14.97 30.11 20.21
N GLN A 447 14.48 29.11 20.95
CA GLN A 447 13.59 29.31 22.10
C GLN A 447 14.27 29.98 23.31
N ASN A 448 15.60 30.10 23.30
CA ASN A 448 16.36 30.61 24.43
C ASN A 448 17.06 31.93 24.15
N VAL A 449 16.97 32.50 22.94
CA VAL A 449 17.69 33.74 22.60
C VAL A 449 16.71 34.91 22.50
N MET A 450 17.06 36.03 23.13
CA MET A 450 16.33 37.30 23.05
C MET A 450 16.19 37.75 21.59
N PRO A 451 14.99 38.08 21.10
CA PRO A 451 14.81 38.59 19.75
C PRO A 451 15.39 40.01 19.64
N GLY A 452 15.89 40.36 18.46
CA GLY A 452 16.46 41.70 18.21
C GLY A 452 15.41 42.82 18.19
N GLN A 453 14.15 42.47 17.93
CA GLN A 453 12.98 43.35 17.96
C GLN A 453 11.85 42.69 18.76
N VAL A 454 11.12 43.47 19.55
CA VAL A 454 9.99 43.03 20.38
C VAL A 454 8.77 43.90 20.12
N HIS A 455 7.68 43.29 19.68
CA HIS A 455 6.41 43.96 19.46
C HIS A 455 5.47 43.69 20.63
N ILE A 456 4.98 44.75 21.26
CA ILE A 456 4.05 44.69 22.39
C ILE A 456 2.72 45.30 21.97
N ALA A 457 1.61 44.59 22.17
CA ALA A 457 0.30 45.18 21.96
C ALA A 457 -0.06 46.14 23.10
N GLY A 458 -0.69 47.26 22.79
CA GLY A 458 -1.27 48.19 23.76
C GLY A 458 -2.71 47.82 24.08
N GLY A 459 -3.53 48.85 24.27
CA GLY A 459 -4.98 48.79 24.30
C GLY A 459 -5.56 49.97 23.54
N VAL A 460 -6.78 50.35 23.92
CA VAL A 460 -7.42 51.58 23.44
C VAL A 460 -6.56 52.81 23.79
N GLU A 461 -6.65 53.86 22.98
CA GLU A 461 -5.84 55.08 23.14
C GLU A 461 -5.95 55.64 24.56
N ARG A 462 -4.81 55.91 25.21
CA ARG A 462 -4.70 56.38 26.62
C ARG A 462 -5.28 55.42 27.67
N GLY A 463 -5.49 54.14 27.36
CA GLY A 463 -5.90 53.12 28.33
C GLY A 463 -4.74 52.55 29.15
N ALA A 464 -5.06 51.89 30.27
CA ALA A 464 -4.08 51.29 31.19
C ALA A 464 -3.16 50.26 30.51
N TYR A 465 -3.67 49.50 29.53
CA TYR A 465 -2.86 48.57 28.72
C TYR A 465 -1.83 49.30 27.86
N SER A 466 -2.21 50.40 27.21
CA SER A 466 -1.28 51.19 26.39
C SER A 466 -0.19 51.82 27.26
N GLU A 467 -0.57 52.38 28.41
CA GLU A 467 0.40 52.95 29.36
C GLU A 467 1.38 51.88 29.88
N PHE A 468 0.86 50.71 30.29
CA PHE A 468 1.70 49.60 30.73
C PHE A 468 2.67 49.14 29.63
N SER A 469 2.17 48.94 28.40
CA SER A 469 2.98 48.45 27.29
C SER A 469 4.08 49.44 26.87
N VAL A 470 3.79 50.75 26.90
CA VAL A 470 4.80 51.81 26.65
C VAL A 470 5.90 51.76 27.70
N ARG A 471 5.54 51.74 29.00
CA ARG A 471 6.53 51.68 30.08
C ARG A 471 7.37 50.40 30.03
N LEU A 472 6.77 49.27 29.67
CA LEU A 472 7.48 47.99 29.51
C LEU A 472 8.45 48.05 28.32
N SER A 473 8.02 48.57 27.18
CA SER A 473 8.88 48.79 26.01
C SER A 473 10.08 49.66 26.35
N ASP A 474 9.88 50.78 27.06
CA ASP A 474 10.96 51.71 27.40
C ASP A 474 12.00 51.07 28.33
N ARG A 475 11.55 50.28 29.31
CA ARG A 475 12.45 49.52 30.20
C ARG A 475 13.23 48.44 29.43
N LEU A 476 12.58 47.69 28.54
CA LEU A 476 13.24 46.68 27.72
C LEU A 476 14.30 47.29 26.79
N LYS A 477 14.03 48.45 26.18
CA LYS A 477 15.00 49.20 25.37
C LYS A 477 16.23 49.63 26.17
N SER A 478 16.00 50.16 27.37
CA SER A 478 17.05 50.65 28.26
C SER A 478 17.99 49.53 28.71
N ASP A 479 17.42 48.41 29.16
CA ASP A 479 18.17 47.44 29.97
C ASP A 479 18.66 46.21 29.18
N TYR A 480 17.98 45.86 28.08
CA TYR A 480 18.34 44.70 27.24
C TYR A 480 18.83 45.09 25.84
N ALA A 481 18.92 46.39 25.54
CA ALA A 481 19.35 46.91 24.23
C ALA A 481 18.60 46.30 23.03
N VAL A 482 17.33 45.96 23.24
CA VAL A 482 16.42 45.41 22.22
C VAL A 482 15.51 46.52 21.71
N GLU A 483 15.31 46.57 20.40
CA GLU A 483 14.31 47.46 19.82
C GLU A 483 12.92 46.98 20.25
N SER A 484 12.11 47.84 20.84
CA SER A 484 10.74 47.50 21.24
C SER A 484 9.71 48.46 20.63
N PHE A 485 8.59 47.94 20.17
CA PHE A 485 7.53 48.71 19.54
C PHE A 485 6.20 48.43 20.22
N VAL A 486 5.44 49.48 20.48
CA VAL A 486 4.07 49.36 20.99
C VAL A 486 3.10 49.69 19.88
N SER A 487 2.11 48.84 19.67
CA SER A 487 1.03 49.06 18.69
C SER A 487 -0.30 49.26 19.40
N ASP A 488 -1.08 50.24 18.96
CA ASP A 488 -2.44 50.42 19.45
C ASP A 488 -3.31 49.22 19.08
N SER A 489 -4.28 48.90 19.93
CA SER A 489 -5.16 47.75 19.72
C SER A 489 -6.61 48.02 20.13
N GLY A 490 -7.52 47.22 19.58
CA GLY A 490 -8.94 47.23 19.94
C GLY A 490 -9.26 46.62 21.30
N GLY A 491 -8.24 46.22 22.09
CA GLY A 491 -8.39 45.58 23.39
C GLY A 491 -8.09 44.08 23.37
N SER A 492 -8.62 43.34 24.35
CA SER A 492 -8.19 41.97 24.64
C SER A 492 -8.43 40.96 23.51
N VAL A 493 -9.51 41.10 22.71
CA VAL A 493 -9.79 40.18 21.60
C VAL A 493 -8.83 40.41 20.43
N ASP A 494 -8.52 41.66 20.13
CA ASP A 494 -7.53 42.04 19.13
C ASP A 494 -6.13 41.56 19.56
N ASN A 495 -5.75 41.85 20.81
CA ASN A 495 -4.48 41.41 21.40
C ASN A 495 -4.29 39.88 21.33
N ARG A 496 -5.35 39.11 21.61
CA ARG A 496 -5.33 37.66 21.45
C ARG A 496 -5.05 37.25 20.00
N THR A 497 -5.70 37.90 19.03
CA THR A 497 -5.57 37.60 17.61
C THR A 497 -4.16 37.93 17.09
N ARG A 498 -3.60 39.07 17.51
CA ARG A 498 -2.24 39.50 17.15
C ARG A 498 -1.16 38.60 17.77
N LEU A 499 -1.35 38.13 19.02
CA LEU A 499 -0.44 37.13 19.61
C LEU A 499 -0.47 35.81 18.85
N ILE A 500 -1.66 35.29 18.50
CA ILE A 500 -1.78 34.01 17.80
C ILE A 500 -1.16 34.08 16.40
N SER A 501 -1.37 35.18 15.68
CA SER A 501 -0.79 35.40 14.35
C SER A 501 0.71 35.68 14.38
N GLY A 502 1.28 36.05 15.54
CA GLY A 502 2.69 36.41 15.68
C GLY A 502 3.01 37.84 15.22
N GLU A 503 2.00 38.70 15.13
CA GLU A 503 2.18 40.14 14.86
C GLU A 503 2.79 40.88 16.06
N VAL A 504 2.51 40.38 17.28
CA VAL A 504 3.09 40.86 18.54
C VAL A 504 3.66 39.69 19.34
N ASP A 505 4.67 39.95 20.15
CA ASP A 505 5.34 38.97 21.02
C ASP A 505 4.72 38.92 22.42
N LEU A 506 4.27 40.08 22.92
CA LEU A 506 3.68 40.26 24.25
C LEU A 506 2.39 41.07 24.13
N ALA A 507 1.35 40.71 24.88
CA ALA A 507 0.14 41.52 24.92
C ALA A 507 -0.58 41.47 26.29
N PRO A 508 -1.01 42.62 26.83
CA PRO A 508 -1.89 42.67 28.00
C PRO A 508 -3.32 42.30 27.61
N MET A 509 -3.99 41.46 28.39
CA MET A 509 -5.39 41.08 28.16
C MET A 509 -6.04 40.48 29.41
N GLN A 510 -7.37 40.43 29.43
CA GLN A 510 -8.11 39.80 30.50
C GLN A 510 -7.93 38.29 30.56
N ALA A 511 -8.11 37.73 31.76
CA ALA A 511 -7.99 36.30 32.07
C ALA A 511 -8.74 35.38 31.09
N SER A 512 -9.96 35.74 30.71
CA SER A 512 -10.79 34.97 29.77
C SER A 512 -10.12 34.79 28.40
N MET A 513 -9.33 35.77 27.98
CA MET A 513 -8.68 35.83 26.66
C MET A 513 -7.30 35.15 26.63
N VAL A 514 -6.76 34.68 27.75
CA VAL A 514 -5.49 33.92 27.77
C VAL A 514 -5.72 32.41 27.64
N SER A 515 -6.96 31.96 27.81
CA SER A 515 -7.30 30.53 27.83
C SER A 515 -7.11 29.82 26.47
N GLY A 516 -6.65 28.56 26.51
CA GLY A 516 -6.44 27.71 25.33
C GLY A 516 -5.06 27.83 24.67
N ASP A 517 -4.59 26.74 24.05
CA ASP A 517 -3.39 26.77 23.21
C ASP A 517 -3.63 27.63 21.95
N PRO A 518 -2.62 28.41 21.48
CA PRO A 518 -1.21 28.35 21.84
C PRO A 518 -0.73 29.40 22.88
N LEU A 519 -1.61 30.03 23.65
CA LEU A 519 -1.23 31.15 24.53
C LEU A 519 -0.88 30.71 25.95
N CYS A 520 -0.09 31.54 26.64
CA CYS A 520 0.31 31.33 28.01
C CYS A 520 0.44 32.65 28.79
N VAL A 521 0.31 32.56 30.11
CA VAL A 521 0.45 33.70 31.03
C VAL A 521 1.93 34.00 31.28
N VAL A 522 2.33 35.26 31.15
CA VAL A 522 3.63 35.78 31.57
C VAL A 522 3.55 36.34 32.99
N ALA A 523 2.69 37.34 33.23
CA ALA A 523 2.61 38.01 34.53
C ALA A 523 1.17 38.49 34.83
N PRO A 524 0.66 38.34 36.07
CA PRO A 524 -0.51 39.09 36.51
C PRO A 524 -0.16 40.58 36.63
N LEU A 525 -1.00 41.43 36.07
CA LEU A 525 -0.78 42.89 36.02
C LEU A 525 -1.60 43.59 37.10
N PHE A 526 -2.90 43.75 36.91
CA PHE A 526 -3.78 44.45 37.86
C PHE A 526 -5.20 43.88 37.81
N TYR A 527 -6.01 44.24 38.79
CA TYR A 527 -7.43 43.88 38.81
C TYR A 527 -8.26 44.91 38.04
N GLU A 528 -9.16 44.41 37.20
CA GLU A 528 -10.17 45.22 36.52
C GLU A 528 -11.52 44.96 37.17
N ALA A 529 -11.98 45.93 37.95
CA ALA A 529 -13.24 45.86 38.67
C ALA A 529 -14.41 46.07 37.70
N VAL A 530 -15.49 45.33 37.93
CA VAL A 530 -16.76 45.55 37.24
C VAL A 530 -17.50 46.67 37.94
N HIS A 531 -17.74 47.75 37.21
CA HIS A 531 -18.53 48.89 37.64
C HIS A 531 -19.89 48.76 36.97
N VAL A 532 -20.93 48.53 37.76
CA VAL A 532 -22.31 48.64 37.27
C VAL A 532 -22.79 50.03 37.62
N LEU A 533 -22.90 50.88 36.61
CA LEU A 533 -23.27 52.28 36.74
C LEU A 533 -24.71 52.43 36.25
N VAL A 534 -25.50 53.23 36.98
CA VAL A 534 -26.86 53.61 36.57
C VAL A 534 -27.04 55.11 36.73
N ARG A 535 -27.84 55.73 35.85
CA ARG A 535 -28.15 57.16 35.98
C ARG A 535 -29.00 57.41 37.23
N GLN A 536 -28.73 58.49 37.96
CA GLN A 536 -29.38 58.83 39.23
C GLN A 536 -30.87 59.17 39.05
N ASP A 537 -31.25 59.69 37.88
CA ASP A 537 -32.62 60.02 37.49
C ASP A 537 -33.40 58.82 36.91
N SER A 538 -32.74 57.66 36.71
CA SER A 538 -33.39 56.43 36.25
C SER A 538 -34.16 55.73 37.38
N GLN A 539 -35.11 54.85 37.00
CA GLN A 539 -35.84 54.01 37.96
C GLN A 539 -35.06 52.75 38.40
N ILE A 540 -33.77 52.64 38.06
CA ILE A 540 -32.96 51.45 38.30
C ILE A 540 -32.30 51.53 39.68
N ASN A 541 -32.68 50.64 40.61
CA ASN A 541 -32.14 50.62 41.98
C ASN A 541 -31.53 49.27 42.37
N SER A 542 -31.78 48.22 41.60
CA SER A 542 -31.26 46.87 41.80
C SER A 542 -30.95 46.19 40.46
N ALA A 543 -30.18 45.11 40.51
CA ALA A 543 -29.87 44.32 39.32
C ALA A 543 -31.12 43.77 38.61
N ALA A 544 -32.22 43.54 39.33
CA ALA A 544 -33.49 43.09 38.74
C ALA A 544 -34.16 44.18 37.88
N ASP A 545 -33.92 45.46 38.19
CA ASP A 545 -34.50 46.60 37.49
C ASP A 545 -33.82 46.87 36.13
N LEU A 546 -32.68 46.20 35.85
CA LEU A 546 -32.07 46.22 34.53
C LEU A 546 -32.98 45.60 33.46
N ARG A 547 -33.92 44.72 33.86
CA ARG A 547 -34.92 44.16 32.96
C ARG A 547 -35.79 45.27 32.35
N GLY A 548 -35.88 45.30 31.03
CA GLY A 548 -36.60 46.29 30.24
C GLY A 548 -35.77 47.54 29.89
N HIS A 549 -34.55 47.68 30.43
CA HIS A 549 -33.67 48.81 30.16
C HIS A 549 -32.53 48.41 29.22
N ARG A 550 -32.10 49.36 28.39
CA ARG A 550 -30.90 49.19 27.58
C ARG A 550 -29.67 49.28 28.50
N VAL A 551 -28.73 48.37 28.33
CA VAL A 551 -27.49 48.34 29.11
C VAL A 551 -26.32 48.56 28.17
N ALA A 552 -25.59 49.66 28.37
CA ALA A 552 -24.36 49.90 27.65
C ALA A 552 -23.29 48.89 28.07
N VAL A 553 -22.71 48.24 27.07
CA VAL A 553 -21.62 47.28 27.22
C VAL A 553 -20.44 47.77 26.38
N GLY A 554 -19.23 47.45 26.82
CA GLY A 554 -18.01 48.06 26.29
C GLY A 554 -17.77 47.90 24.79
N PRO A 555 -16.73 48.58 24.26
CA PRO A 555 -16.43 48.60 22.84
C PRO A 555 -16.36 47.20 22.24
N ALA A 556 -16.68 47.09 20.94
CA ALA A 556 -16.47 45.86 20.19
C ALA A 556 -15.01 45.41 20.35
N HIS A 557 -14.80 44.11 20.60
CA HIS A 557 -13.48 43.50 20.81
C HIS A 557 -12.78 43.83 22.14
N SER A 558 -13.43 44.58 23.05
CA SER A 558 -12.92 44.81 24.41
C SER A 558 -13.15 43.60 25.32
N GLY A 559 -12.25 43.39 26.28
CA GLY A 559 -12.46 42.41 27.34
C GLY A 559 -13.69 42.74 28.19
N SER A 560 -13.93 44.03 28.44
CA SER A 560 -15.09 44.50 29.19
C SER A 560 -16.43 44.04 28.62
N LEU A 561 -16.58 43.91 27.29
CA LEU A 561 -17.78 43.35 26.68
C LEU A 561 -18.00 41.90 27.11
N GLY A 562 -16.93 41.08 27.10
CA GLY A 562 -16.98 39.69 27.55
C GLY A 562 -17.31 39.57 29.03
N THR A 563 -16.71 40.41 29.88
CA THR A 563 -17.03 40.43 31.32
C THR A 563 -18.46 40.90 31.59
N ALA A 564 -18.96 41.90 30.86
CA ALA A 564 -20.34 42.36 30.98
C ALA A 564 -21.36 41.27 30.60
N GLN A 565 -21.07 40.48 29.56
CA GLN A 565 -21.90 39.35 29.17
C GLN A 565 -21.94 38.27 30.24
N ILE A 566 -20.77 37.88 30.77
CA ILE A 566 -20.70 36.93 31.89
C ILE A 566 -21.56 37.42 33.07
N LEU A 567 -21.44 38.70 33.43
CA LEU A 567 -22.21 39.26 34.53
C LEU A 567 -23.73 39.20 34.29
N LEU A 568 -24.19 39.64 33.12
CA LEU A 568 -25.61 39.65 32.78
C LEU A 568 -26.19 38.22 32.74
N ASP A 569 -25.43 37.27 32.20
CA ASP A 569 -25.80 35.86 32.16
C ASP A 569 -25.91 35.28 33.58
N SER A 570 -24.95 35.57 34.48
CA SER A 570 -25.01 35.13 35.88
C SER A 570 -26.16 35.79 36.68
N LEU A 571 -26.59 36.97 36.27
CA LEU A 571 -27.77 37.64 36.84
C LEU A 571 -29.09 37.08 36.27
N GLY A 572 -29.03 36.15 35.32
CA GLY A 572 -30.20 35.56 34.68
C GLY A 572 -30.97 36.54 33.78
N LEU A 573 -30.28 37.51 33.17
CA LEU A 573 -30.86 38.51 32.28
C LEU A 573 -30.54 38.16 30.82
N SER A 574 -31.55 37.77 30.04
CA SER A 574 -31.36 37.50 28.61
C SER A 574 -31.13 38.79 27.80
N LYS A 575 -30.65 38.65 26.56
CA LYS A 575 -30.51 39.79 25.64
C LYS A 575 -31.85 40.43 25.27
N GLU A 576 -32.97 39.69 25.34
CA GLU A 576 -34.30 40.28 25.17
C GLU A 576 -34.75 41.04 26.42
N GLU A 577 -34.40 40.54 27.61
CA GLU A 577 -34.77 41.16 28.88
C GLU A 577 -33.94 42.41 29.18
N ALA A 578 -32.65 42.42 28.86
CA ALA A 578 -31.76 43.58 29.04
C ALA A 578 -30.96 43.83 27.75
N PRO A 579 -31.53 44.58 26.78
CA PRO A 579 -30.87 44.82 25.50
C PRO A 579 -29.49 45.47 25.66
N GLN A 580 -28.45 44.77 25.20
CA GLN A 580 -27.06 45.22 25.28
C GLN A 580 -26.73 46.19 24.14
N VAL A 581 -26.22 47.38 24.47
CA VAL A 581 -25.77 48.40 23.51
C VAL A 581 -24.25 48.46 23.52
N ILE A 582 -23.63 47.90 22.47
CA ILE A 582 -22.17 47.94 22.31
C ILE A 582 -21.76 49.35 21.88
N MET A 583 -20.96 50.04 22.70
CA MET A 583 -20.55 51.41 22.40
C MET A 583 -19.16 51.76 22.95
N PRO A 584 -18.45 52.71 22.32
CA PRO A 584 -17.28 53.35 22.89
C PRO A 584 -17.58 54.03 24.24
N TRP A 585 -16.63 53.99 25.17
CA TRP A 585 -16.79 54.63 26.48
C TRP A 585 -17.10 56.13 26.43
N PRO A 586 -16.43 56.95 25.61
CA PRO A 586 -16.74 58.39 25.56
C PRO A 586 -18.19 58.71 25.17
N ASP A 587 -18.88 57.79 24.47
CA ASP A 587 -20.27 58.00 24.07
C ASP A 587 -21.26 57.89 25.25
N LEU A 588 -20.83 57.37 26.41
CA LEU A 588 -21.65 57.35 27.64
C LEU A 588 -21.89 58.74 28.23
N LEU A 589 -21.08 59.73 27.84
CA LEU A 589 -21.22 61.13 28.28
C LEU A 589 -22.36 61.87 27.56
N ARG A 590 -22.95 61.24 26.53
CA ARG A 590 -24.03 61.82 25.74
C ARG A 590 -25.38 61.66 26.45
N ASP A 591 -26.28 62.63 26.26
CA ASP A 591 -27.62 62.60 26.88
C ASP A 591 -28.46 61.39 26.43
N ASP A 592 -28.26 60.91 25.19
CA ASP A 592 -28.99 59.79 24.59
C ASP A 592 -28.45 58.40 24.94
N ALA A 593 -27.38 58.33 25.75
CA ALA A 593 -26.81 57.08 26.23
C ALA A 593 -27.81 56.27 27.06
N PRO A 594 -27.66 54.93 27.13
CA PRO A 594 -28.49 54.07 27.98
C PRO A 594 -28.42 54.46 29.47
N ASP A 595 -29.46 54.15 30.23
CA ASP A 595 -29.56 54.52 31.65
C ASP A 595 -28.74 53.61 32.59
N ALA A 596 -28.18 52.52 32.06
CA ALA A 596 -27.29 51.59 32.75
C ALA A 596 -26.06 51.27 31.89
N ALA A 597 -24.91 51.09 32.53
CA ALA A 597 -23.66 50.72 31.90
C ALA A 597 -22.89 49.69 32.75
N ILE A 598 -22.30 48.69 32.11
CA ILE A 598 -21.40 47.73 32.77
C ILE A 598 -19.98 47.93 32.21
N ILE A 599 -19.08 48.43 33.06
CA ILE A 599 -17.73 48.83 32.68
C ILE A 599 -16.71 48.04 33.48
N CYS A 600 -15.84 47.29 32.81
CA CYS A 600 -14.76 46.54 33.44
C CYS A 600 -13.42 47.23 33.16
N VAL A 601 -12.91 47.93 34.16
CA VAL A 601 -11.66 48.73 34.11
C VAL A 601 -10.97 48.70 35.47
N GLY A 602 -9.71 49.15 35.53
CA GLY A 602 -8.99 49.29 36.81
C GLY A 602 -9.70 50.21 37.80
N LEU A 603 -9.51 49.96 39.09
CA LEU A 603 -9.94 50.87 40.16
C LEU A 603 -9.26 52.24 40.01
N GLY A 604 -9.95 53.31 40.40
CA GLY A 604 -9.44 54.68 40.23
C GLY A 604 -9.43 55.18 38.78
N SER A 605 -10.18 54.53 37.88
CA SER A 605 -10.33 54.98 36.49
C SER A 605 -10.86 56.41 36.43
N SER A 606 -10.10 57.32 35.80
CA SER A 606 -10.51 58.72 35.62
C SER A 606 -11.84 58.84 34.88
N PHE A 607 -12.08 57.96 33.91
CA PHE A 607 -13.32 57.92 33.15
C PHE A 607 -14.54 57.55 34.02
N VAL A 608 -14.39 56.55 34.92
CA VAL A 608 -15.47 56.18 35.85
C VAL A 608 -15.70 57.30 36.87
N ALA A 609 -14.62 57.95 37.32
CA ALA A 609 -14.71 59.10 38.20
C ALA A 609 -15.43 60.31 37.56
N GLU A 610 -15.19 60.56 36.27
CA GLU A 610 -15.84 61.61 35.47
C GLU A 610 -17.34 61.34 35.32
N LEU A 611 -17.74 60.11 34.98
CA LEU A 611 -19.16 59.72 34.89
C LEU A 611 -19.92 59.98 36.19
N MET A 612 -19.31 59.66 37.34
CA MET A 612 -19.93 59.86 38.66
C MET A 612 -19.99 61.34 39.08
N GLN A 613 -19.01 62.16 38.69
CA GLN A 613 -18.94 63.58 39.08
C GLN A 613 -19.80 64.48 38.21
N GLU A 614 -19.71 64.35 36.88
CA GLU A 614 -20.26 65.33 35.94
C GLU A 614 -21.62 64.93 35.37
N HIS A 615 -21.93 63.63 35.29
CA HIS A 615 -23.06 63.13 34.50
C HIS A 615 -24.10 62.31 35.29
N GLN A 616 -24.23 62.56 36.60
CA GLN A 616 -25.29 61.99 37.43
C GLN A 616 -25.31 60.44 37.43
N TRP A 617 -24.19 59.75 37.29
CA TRP A 617 -24.14 58.29 37.45
C TRP A 617 -23.91 57.90 38.92
N LYS A 618 -24.46 56.75 39.34
CA LYS A 618 -24.20 56.12 40.65
C LYS A 618 -23.78 54.67 40.45
N LEU A 619 -22.89 54.19 41.33
CA LEU A 619 -22.52 52.78 41.38
C LEU A 619 -23.65 51.96 42.02
N MET A 620 -23.96 50.84 41.39
CA MET A 620 -24.89 49.84 41.88
C MET A 620 -24.12 48.62 42.38
N THR A 621 -24.61 48.01 43.45
CA THR A 621 -24.04 46.76 43.98
C THR A 621 -24.32 45.60 43.03
N VAL A 622 -23.34 44.71 42.88
CA VAL A 622 -23.54 43.44 42.18
C VAL A 622 -24.00 42.41 43.20
N PRO A 623 -25.28 41.99 43.21
CA PRO A 623 -25.73 40.98 44.15
C PRO A 623 -24.97 39.67 43.92
N SER A 624 -24.71 38.95 45.01
CA SER A 624 -24.14 37.61 44.95
C SER A 624 -22.77 37.51 44.23
N SER A 625 -21.93 38.56 44.31
CA SER A 625 -20.57 38.58 43.71
C SER A 625 -19.73 37.34 44.07
N LEU A 626 -19.89 36.81 45.28
CA LEU A 626 -19.26 35.56 45.72
C LEU A 626 -19.75 34.32 44.94
N SER A 627 -21.04 34.24 44.61
CA SER A 627 -21.57 33.14 43.80
C SER A 627 -21.08 33.24 42.34
N ILE A 628 -21.08 34.45 41.77
CA ILE A 628 -20.64 34.71 40.40
C ILE A 628 -19.15 34.35 40.24
N ALA A 629 -18.31 34.76 41.20
CA ALA A 629 -16.89 34.39 41.22
C ALA A 629 -16.66 32.88 41.40
N ARG A 630 -17.58 32.15 42.03
CA ARG A 630 -17.51 30.67 42.14
C ARG A 630 -17.93 29.97 40.85
N GLU A 631 -18.88 30.54 40.10
CA GLU A 631 -19.34 29.98 38.82
C GLU A 631 -18.36 30.24 37.68
N HIS A 632 -17.65 31.37 37.71
CA HIS A 632 -16.71 31.78 36.67
C HIS A 632 -15.26 31.88 37.20
N PRO A 633 -14.39 30.87 36.91
CA PRO A 633 -13.02 30.81 37.45
C PRO A 633 -12.10 31.99 37.09
N THR A 634 -12.47 32.81 36.11
CA THR A 634 -11.74 34.00 35.67
C THR A 634 -12.13 35.27 36.43
N LEU A 635 -13.13 35.20 37.31
CA LEU A 635 -13.63 36.30 38.13
C LEU A 635 -13.31 36.07 39.61
N ARG A 636 -13.18 37.17 40.34
CA ARG A 636 -12.94 37.20 41.78
C ARG A 636 -13.79 38.26 42.44
N THR A 637 -14.07 38.11 43.73
CA THR A 637 -14.74 39.14 44.51
C THR A 637 -13.79 40.30 44.79
N LEU A 638 -14.30 41.52 44.67
CA LEU A 638 -13.60 42.75 45.02
C LEU A 638 -14.59 43.72 45.69
N THR A 639 -14.09 44.68 46.45
CA THR A 639 -14.92 45.74 47.04
C THR A 639 -14.38 47.08 46.57
N ILE A 640 -15.25 47.91 45.98
CA ILE A 640 -14.93 49.30 45.63
C ILE A 640 -15.10 50.14 46.89
N THR A 641 -14.08 50.91 47.26
CA THR A 641 -14.03 51.71 48.48
C THR A 641 -13.97 53.21 48.17
N GLN A 642 -14.13 54.04 49.20
CA GLN A 642 -14.04 55.50 49.06
C GLN A 642 -12.67 55.96 48.54
N ASP A 643 -11.60 55.24 48.89
CA ASP A 643 -10.23 55.60 48.46
C ASP A 643 -10.02 55.41 46.95
N ASP A 644 -10.75 54.47 46.34
CA ASP A 644 -10.68 54.22 44.90
C ASP A 644 -11.28 55.37 44.09
N TYR A 645 -12.31 56.04 44.64
CA TYR A 645 -13.00 57.15 44.00
C TYR A 645 -13.32 58.25 45.04
N PRO A 646 -12.33 59.10 45.40
CA PRO A 646 -12.48 60.05 46.51
C PRO A 646 -13.63 61.04 46.38
N ASN A 647 -14.03 61.36 45.15
CA ASN A 647 -15.08 62.33 44.83
C ASN A 647 -16.46 61.69 44.60
N ALA A 648 -16.60 60.37 44.75
CA ALA A 648 -17.87 59.67 44.61
C ALA A 648 -18.51 59.39 45.98
N SER A 649 -19.84 59.25 46.03
CA SER A 649 -20.54 58.86 47.25
C SER A 649 -20.57 57.34 47.38
N ILE A 650 -19.61 56.76 48.13
CA ILE A 650 -19.51 55.32 48.35
C ILE A 650 -19.83 55.01 49.84
N PRO A 651 -20.67 54.00 50.14
CA PRO A 651 -20.92 53.57 51.52
C PRO A 651 -19.63 53.19 52.25
N THR A 652 -19.58 53.41 53.57
CA THR A 652 -18.40 53.09 54.40
C THR A 652 -17.99 51.61 54.33
N GLU A 653 -18.97 50.72 54.14
CA GLU A 653 -18.77 49.28 53.97
C GLU A 653 -18.24 48.88 52.58
N GLY A 654 -18.19 49.83 51.65
CA GLY A 654 -17.81 49.63 50.26
C GLY A 654 -18.89 48.96 49.42
N ILE A 655 -18.67 48.91 48.10
CA ILE A 655 -19.59 48.30 47.14
C ILE A 655 -18.99 46.97 46.68
N PRO A 656 -19.58 45.83 47.06
CA PRO A 656 -19.12 44.53 46.58
C PRO A 656 -19.36 44.40 45.08
N THR A 657 -18.35 43.89 44.39
CA THR A 657 -18.37 43.63 42.95
C THR A 657 -17.53 42.39 42.61
N VAL A 658 -17.47 42.07 41.32
CA VAL A 658 -16.52 41.10 40.76
C VAL A 658 -15.43 41.83 39.97
N ALA A 659 -14.27 41.21 39.86
CA ALA A 659 -13.15 41.71 39.08
C ALA A 659 -12.52 40.59 38.28
N THR A 660 -11.96 40.93 37.12
CA THR A 660 -11.08 40.03 36.38
C THR A 660 -9.63 40.47 36.53
N THR A 661 -8.70 39.55 36.26
CA THR A 661 -7.27 39.85 36.28
C THR A 661 -6.81 40.17 34.87
N ALA A 662 -6.17 41.32 34.69
CA ALA A 662 -5.38 41.61 33.50
C ALA A 662 -4.04 40.87 33.59
N PHE A 663 -3.67 40.16 32.53
CA PHE A 663 -2.40 39.45 32.41
C PHE A 663 -1.60 39.98 31.24
N LEU A 664 -0.28 40.00 31.39
CA LEU A 664 0.60 39.94 30.24
C LEU A 664 0.61 38.50 29.73
N ALA A 665 0.34 38.30 28.45
CA ALA A 665 0.35 37.02 27.78
C ALA A 665 1.40 36.99 26.66
N ALA A 666 1.82 35.77 26.32
CA ALA A 666 2.70 35.47 25.21
C ALA A 666 2.28 34.15 24.56
N ARG A 667 2.82 33.84 23.37
CA ARG A 667 2.73 32.49 22.83
C ARG A 667 3.56 31.52 23.67
N ARG A 668 3.15 30.25 23.72
CA ARG A 668 3.85 29.19 24.47
C ARG A 668 5.28 28.94 23.96
N ASP A 669 5.56 29.26 22.70
CA ASP A 669 6.87 29.14 22.06
C ASP A 669 7.70 30.44 22.11
N ALA A 670 7.24 31.46 22.84
CA ALA A 670 7.98 32.71 23.02
C ALA A 670 9.36 32.44 23.66
N PRO A 671 10.42 33.20 23.29
CA PRO A 671 11.74 33.00 23.85
C PRO A 671 11.75 33.16 25.38
N SER A 672 12.41 32.23 26.08
CA SER A 672 12.47 32.26 27.55
C SER A 672 13.23 33.48 28.08
N GLU A 673 14.23 33.97 27.35
CA GLU A 673 14.93 35.22 27.66
C GLU A 673 14.00 36.43 27.60
N LEU A 674 13.14 36.55 26.57
CA LEU A 674 12.15 37.62 26.48
C LEU A 674 11.18 37.62 27.65
N VAL A 675 10.65 36.44 28.00
CA VAL A 675 9.71 36.30 29.12
C VAL A 675 10.38 36.67 30.46
N THR A 676 11.64 36.28 30.64
CA THR A 676 12.40 36.58 31.86
C THR A 676 12.71 38.08 31.95
N ALA A 677 13.17 38.69 30.84
CA ALA A 677 13.41 40.12 30.74
C ALA A 677 12.14 40.94 31.04
N ALA A 678 11.00 40.56 30.47
CA ALA A 678 9.72 41.22 30.73
C ALA A 678 9.37 41.16 32.24
N LEU A 679 9.51 40.00 32.87
CA LEU A 679 9.24 39.84 34.31
C LEU A 679 10.16 40.68 35.19
N GLU A 680 11.45 40.71 34.88
CA GLU A 680 12.42 41.56 35.59
C GLU A 680 12.05 43.04 35.46
N MET A 681 11.63 43.50 34.28
CA MET A 681 11.22 44.89 34.05
C MET A 681 9.90 45.26 34.73
N ILE A 682 8.95 44.32 34.81
CA ILE A 682 7.65 44.52 35.47
C ILE A 682 7.82 44.70 36.98
N TYR A 683 8.61 43.85 37.62
CA TYR A 683 8.76 43.81 39.08
C TYR A 683 9.95 44.59 39.62
N ARG A 684 10.72 45.27 38.76
CA ARG A 684 11.81 46.17 39.17
C ARG A 684 11.28 47.47 39.78
N GLU A 685 11.90 47.92 40.87
CA GLU A 685 11.63 49.21 41.49
C GLU A 685 12.24 50.39 40.68
N PRO A 686 11.54 51.54 40.57
CA PRO A 686 10.19 51.81 41.07
C PRO A 686 9.12 51.01 40.32
N GLN A 687 7.98 50.71 40.94
CA GLN A 687 6.91 49.94 40.27
C GLN A 687 6.55 50.49 38.88
N ILE A 688 6.39 49.58 37.91
CA ILE A 688 6.08 49.96 36.53
C ILE A 688 4.70 50.61 36.40
N PHE A 689 3.76 50.25 37.27
CA PHE A 689 2.37 50.70 37.23
C PHE A 689 1.78 50.68 38.65
N VAL A 690 0.93 51.66 38.98
CA VAL A 690 0.25 51.73 40.28
C VAL A 690 -0.85 50.67 40.33
N GLY A 691 -0.93 49.89 41.40
CA GLY A 691 -1.88 48.77 41.48
C GLY A 691 -1.42 47.49 40.79
N LEU A 692 -0.11 47.40 40.44
CA LEU A 692 0.51 46.16 40.01
C LEU A 692 0.35 45.08 41.10
N ILE A 693 -0.17 43.92 40.73
CA ILE A 693 -0.28 42.75 41.58
C ILE A 693 1.13 42.35 42.04
N PRO A 694 1.41 42.29 43.36
CA PRO A 694 2.73 41.96 43.86
C PRO A 694 3.21 40.59 43.39
N ARG A 695 4.52 40.45 43.15
CA ARG A 695 5.16 39.18 42.75
C ARG A 695 4.78 38.01 43.66
N GLN A 696 4.66 38.26 44.96
CA GLN A 696 4.33 37.23 45.97
C GLN A 696 2.89 36.70 45.81
N SER A 697 1.96 37.55 45.36
CA SER A 697 0.57 37.18 45.11
C SER A 697 0.39 36.41 43.81
N ALA A 698 1.39 36.39 42.91
CA ALA A 698 1.33 35.67 41.63
C ALA A 698 1.09 34.15 41.80
N ALA A 699 1.39 33.59 42.97
CA ALA A 699 1.08 32.21 43.33
C ALA A 699 -0.43 31.90 43.39
N GLU A 700 -1.30 32.91 43.46
CA GLU A 700 -2.75 32.72 43.49
C GLU A 700 -3.35 32.22 42.16
N TRP A 701 -2.56 32.19 41.07
CA TRP A 701 -3.01 31.79 39.74
C TRP A 701 -2.44 30.43 39.26
N GLN A 702 -2.04 29.54 40.17
CA GLN A 702 -1.42 28.24 39.86
C GLN A 702 -2.19 27.34 38.86
N GLY A 703 -3.49 27.54 38.68
CA GLY A 703 -4.31 26.81 37.71
C GLY A 703 -4.17 27.26 36.24
N LEU A 704 -3.48 28.37 35.97
CA LEU A 704 -3.31 28.90 34.61
C LEU A 704 -2.06 28.36 33.91
N ALA A 705 -2.11 28.35 32.58
CA ALA A 705 -0.99 27.94 31.73
C ALA A 705 0.09 29.04 31.69
N PHE A 706 0.88 29.16 32.77
CA PHE A 706 2.05 30.05 32.78
C PHE A 706 3.14 29.56 31.83
N HIS A 707 3.86 30.49 31.21
CA HIS A 707 5.08 30.22 30.47
C HIS A 707 6.12 29.52 31.39
N PRO A 708 6.91 28.54 30.89
CA PRO A 708 7.91 27.85 31.72
C PRO A 708 8.88 28.79 32.45
N ALA A 709 9.37 29.82 31.76
CA ALA A 709 10.24 30.84 32.37
C ALA A 709 9.53 31.65 33.47
N ALA A 710 8.24 31.98 33.28
CA ALA A 710 7.46 32.68 34.29
C ALA A 710 7.23 31.81 35.54
N ARG A 711 6.91 30.52 35.36
CA ARG A 711 6.82 29.57 36.48
C ARG A 711 8.12 29.51 37.28
N LEU A 712 9.26 29.43 36.60
CA LEU A 712 10.56 29.44 37.24
C LEU A 712 10.78 30.74 38.02
N TYR A 713 10.54 31.89 37.41
CA TYR A 713 10.68 33.20 38.05
C TYR A 713 9.84 33.35 39.33
N PHE A 714 8.57 32.94 39.32
CA PHE A 714 7.71 33.03 40.51
C PHE A 714 7.99 31.93 41.55
N SER A 715 8.57 30.79 41.16
CA SER A 715 8.96 29.72 42.10
C SER A 715 10.22 30.05 42.90
N GLN A 716 11.06 30.95 42.39
CA GLN A 716 12.27 31.39 43.09
C GLN A 716 11.88 32.33 44.23
N THR A 717 12.22 31.93 45.46
CA THR A 717 12.08 32.79 46.66
C THR A 717 12.81 34.10 46.40
N PRO A 718 12.20 35.28 46.66
CA PRO A 718 12.90 36.54 46.47
C PRO A 718 14.17 36.53 47.31
N THR A 719 15.32 36.58 46.65
CA THR A 719 16.59 36.88 47.31
C THR A 719 16.45 38.29 47.86
N THR A 720 16.23 38.39 49.16
CA THR A 720 16.40 39.62 49.92
C THR A 720 17.85 40.07 49.75
N THR A 721 18.09 40.90 48.73
CA THR A 721 19.33 41.66 48.61
C THR A 721 19.12 42.92 49.44
N LYS A 722 19.93 43.01 50.50
CA LYS A 722 20.06 44.15 51.41
C LYS A 722 20.45 45.43 50.71
#